data_AF-A2SRZ4-F1
#
_entry.id   AF-A2SRZ4-F1
#
_cell.length_a   1.000
_cell.length_b   1.000
_cell.length_c   1.000
_cell.angle_alpha   90.00
_cell.angle_beta   90.00
_cell.angle_gamma   90.00
#
_symmetry.space_group_name_H-M   'P 1'
#
loop_
_entity.id
_entity.type
_entity.pdbx_description
1 polymer ?
#
loop_
_entity_poly.entity_id
_entity_poly.type
_entity_poly.pdbx_seq_one_letter_code
_entity_poly.pdbx_strand_id
1 'polypeptide(L)'
;MPIPLHMLDVLWIMKVGAYLDEELGDCCFGNRVHENLCERKNKDTSSHLMKIYGKQYAFWQNKALDFANKAIENNEIVDILTLDFKQFYYHIEGDFGEIEAHITKKSEEATFKGNLQTNLFLTNILLRIHEKYFEIVKNYISVTNRTIKDREINKFLPIGLFSSGILANWHLKEFDKAVIKDVSPRYYGRYVDDCIFVFARTQYNTKDKVNDNDSPSKEEIIKKYLVDSGLISEPKTRDVQLTLNYKISEISGDKEYRLNDSRFTNSRIAVQNNKVMLYHVDPNHSTAILRLFKKKIKENVSVFQYLPEESIIDTQDTGMHQLVFSDGSTNKLRNLQKLVIDDSKLAIVLSKQISHISLCSKPIEKIGALTKNMFNDLRGNNYLTYMRVWEKMFSILLFSKKQEQEDELFAVSGELLEHIAHLKPSSDFNPVNKDGKEEINKSEKMILDELSNNIQDTLQKYLLYSMFQPLALFDGDSRDKFAKKISSILKKYLQSTHNEFSEALIIKYIIDSFRATNLFPQHYVIYPLLNYLENYDGDLFDVDVFNTDSLNFLELDNQKLDTTPRFIHLYEYQLFFALKNLKSENHLTECSKSTCSTSDSPLCCYLQKANSIFGKRTYNNWGSQYDSHVTVTPYLCMEYGENPNPVHPTKITIYSDDKPLKKIRVGLVNLRITEKNLRQSFEPLEMPPNISLERWLLISQALNSAVKDKCDLVIFPECSIPNRWLPKLTHWSKQHQIGLVFGLEYIYNTKSPDTSPSNNTGSEKCIAFNLTTALLPFQINDKYKSCCVSLRIKNHYGPQEEKELNMCGYSLPDLGTSTYHLYNWRGNQFTIYNCFELADIQHRAIFRSELDFLIACSVNRDVNYFMDILESVVRDIHCYVIYSNTSEYGCSRIIQPKKHEERNIGQIGGGTNCTLLAGDLDIDALRKFQSHQYDETDNSFKPLPPGFDIKKVIERSVE
;
A
#
# COMPACT_ATOMS: atom_id res chain seq x y z
N MET A 1 -14.21 -2.52 19.43
CA MET A 1 -14.56 -3.84 19.98
C MET A 1 -13.40 -4.31 20.86
N PRO A 2 -13.64 -4.92 22.03
CA PRO A 2 -12.56 -5.38 22.91
C PRO A 2 -11.67 -6.44 22.23
N ILE A 3 -10.37 -6.44 22.53
CA ILE A 3 -9.39 -7.40 21.97
C ILE A 3 -9.81 -8.86 22.18
N PRO A 4 -10.28 -9.30 23.36
CA PRO A 4 -10.70 -10.70 23.55
C PRO A 4 -11.85 -11.11 22.62
N LEU A 5 -12.79 -10.20 22.33
CA LEU A 5 -13.89 -10.48 21.40
C LEU A 5 -13.35 -10.66 19.97
N HIS A 6 -12.42 -9.78 19.55
CA HIS A 6 -11.74 -9.92 18.26
C HIS A 6 -10.98 -11.25 18.14
N MET A 7 -10.28 -11.68 19.19
CA MET A 7 -9.55 -12.95 19.18
C MET A 7 -10.50 -14.14 19.02
N LEU A 8 -11.62 -14.16 19.76
CA LEU A 8 -12.63 -15.22 19.65
C LEU A 8 -13.30 -15.25 18.28
N ASP A 9 -13.64 -14.09 17.74
CA ASP A 9 -14.23 -13.92 16.42
C ASP A 9 -13.30 -14.46 15.32
N VAL A 10 -12.02 -14.05 15.34
CA VAL A 10 -11.00 -14.53 14.39
C VAL A 10 -10.75 -16.03 14.53
N LEU A 11 -10.62 -16.54 15.77
CA LEU A 11 -10.43 -17.98 16.01
C LEU A 11 -11.60 -18.81 15.47
N TRP A 12 -12.84 -18.35 15.65
CA TRP A 12 -14.00 -19.01 15.08
C TRP A 12 -13.96 -19.00 13.55
N ILE A 13 -13.55 -17.90 12.90
CA ILE A 13 -13.41 -17.86 11.44
C ILE A 13 -12.37 -18.87 10.95
N MET A 14 -11.21 -18.92 11.62
CA MET A 14 -10.12 -19.84 11.30
C MET A 14 -10.49 -21.32 11.46
N LYS A 15 -11.41 -21.64 12.38
CA LYS A 15 -11.77 -23.02 12.73
C LYS A 15 -13.10 -23.50 12.18
N VAL A 16 -14.03 -22.59 11.94
CA VAL A 16 -15.42 -22.88 11.53
C VAL A 16 -15.80 -22.12 10.28
N GLY A 17 -15.54 -20.80 10.25
CA GLY A 17 -15.93 -19.95 9.12
C GLY A 17 -15.38 -20.41 7.77
N ALA A 18 -14.18 -20.99 7.75
CA ALA A 18 -13.57 -21.57 6.55
C ALA A 18 -14.41 -22.70 5.92
N TYR A 19 -15.05 -23.55 6.74
CA TYR A 19 -15.92 -24.63 6.26
C TYR A 19 -17.25 -24.09 5.72
N LEU A 20 -17.82 -23.07 6.35
CA LEU A 20 -19.04 -22.41 5.85
C LEU A 20 -18.82 -21.72 4.51
N ASP A 21 -17.65 -21.10 4.30
CA ASP A 21 -17.30 -20.43 3.05
C ASP A 21 -17.18 -21.41 1.86
N GLU A 22 -16.94 -22.71 2.10
CA GLU A 22 -16.83 -23.74 1.04
C GLU A 22 -18.15 -23.97 0.31
N GLU A 23 -19.27 -23.80 1.00
CA GLU A 23 -20.60 -23.97 0.41
C GLU A 23 -21.04 -22.74 -0.42
N LEU A 24 -20.27 -21.65 -0.38
CA LEU A 24 -20.56 -20.42 -1.12
C LEU A 24 -20.01 -20.50 -2.55
N GLY A 25 -20.89 -20.33 -3.54
CA GLY A 25 -20.53 -20.33 -4.95
C GLY A 25 -19.68 -19.13 -5.41
N ASP A 26 -19.21 -19.20 -6.64
CA ASP A 26 -18.39 -18.16 -7.29
C ASP A 26 -19.15 -16.84 -7.58
N CYS A 27 -20.47 -16.83 -7.35
CA CYS A 27 -21.29 -15.63 -7.42
C CYS A 27 -21.16 -14.74 -6.17
N CYS A 28 -20.62 -15.26 -5.05
CA CYS A 28 -20.46 -14.52 -3.82
C CYS A 28 -19.03 -13.94 -3.69
N PHE A 29 -18.90 -12.61 -3.65
CA PHE A 29 -17.62 -11.90 -3.66
C PHE A 29 -17.26 -11.22 -2.32
N GLY A 30 -18.25 -10.67 -1.63
CA GLY A 30 -18.06 -9.96 -0.36
C GLY A 30 -17.80 -10.93 0.80
N ASN A 31 -17.07 -10.49 1.83
CA ASN A 31 -16.82 -11.25 3.07
C ASN A 31 -16.39 -12.72 2.87
N ARG A 32 -15.56 -12.99 1.85
CA ARG A 32 -15.04 -14.34 1.58
C ARG A 32 -13.79 -14.64 2.38
N VAL A 33 -13.72 -15.85 2.95
CA VAL A 33 -12.53 -16.33 3.67
C VAL A 33 -11.37 -16.53 2.70
N HIS A 34 -10.14 -16.25 3.15
CA HIS A 34 -8.97 -16.49 2.33
C HIS A 34 -8.74 -18.00 2.12
N GLU A 35 -8.50 -18.40 0.88
CA GLU A 35 -8.42 -19.81 0.46
C GLU A 35 -7.34 -20.65 1.16
N ASN A 36 -6.31 -19.99 1.70
CA ASN A 36 -5.21 -20.65 2.42
C ASN A 36 -5.40 -20.65 3.94
N LEU A 37 -6.45 -20.00 4.46
CA LEU A 37 -6.74 -20.00 5.89
C LEU A 37 -6.97 -21.44 6.36
N CYS A 38 -6.37 -21.77 7.50
CA CYS A 38 -6.19 -23.07 8.17
C CYS A 38 -7.08 -24.28 7.77
N GLU A 39 -6.46 -25.46 7.86
CA GLU A 39 -6.93 -26.84 7.59
C GLU A 39 -7.05 -27.25 6.11
N ARG A 40 -7.23 -26.30 5.19
CA ARG A 40 -7.27 -26.60 3.73
C ARG A 40 -5.94 -27.11 3.15
N LYS A 41 -4.78 -26.60 3.59
CA LYS A 41 -3.45 -26.97 3.04
C LYS A 41 -2.36 -26.89 4.12
N ASN A 42 -1.39 -27.80 4.13
CA ASN A 42 -0.20 -27.78 5.04
C ASN A 42 0.78 -26.60 4.76
N LYS A 43 0.32 -25.55 4.08
CA LYS A 43 1.12 -24.40 3.64
C LYS A 43 0.30 -23.12 3.78
N ASP A 44 -0.09 -22.77 4.99
CA ASP A 44 -0.57 -21.41 5.24
C ASP A 44 0.64 -20.49 5.44
N THR A 45 1.14 -19.93 4.34
CA THR A 45 2.16 -18.87 4.36
C THR A 45 1.51 -17.50 4.20
N SER A 46 0.19 -17.36 4.41
CA SER A 46 -0.55 -16.12 4.10
C SER A 46 -1.02 -15.40 5.37
N SER A 47 -0.65 -14.13 5.50
CA SER A 47 -1.05 -13.28 6.63
C SER A 47 -2.50 -12.76 6.57
N HIS A 48 -3.38 -13.39 5.79
CA HIS A 48 -4.71 -12.83 5.46
C HIS A 48 -5.83 -13.75 5.92
N LEU A 49 -6.73 -13.23 6.77
CA LEU A 49 -7.94 -13.92 7.22
C LEU A 49 -9.01 -14.00 6.11
N MET A 50 -9.24 -12.87 5.43
CA MET A 50 -10.29 -12.70 4.41
C MET A 50 -9.66 -12.31 3.07
N LYS A 51 -10.38 -12.54 1.96
CA LYS A 51 -10.03 -11.96 0.66
C LYS A 51 -10.11 -10.43 0.75
N ILE A 52 -9.18 -9.74 0.08
CA ILE A 52 -9.07 -8.28 0.14
C ILE A 52 -10.33 -7.62 -0.46
N TYR A 53 -11.10 -6.92 0.38
CA TYR A 53 -12.35 -6.23 0.06
C TYR A 53 -12.27 -5.43 -1.25
N GLY A 54 -11.33 -4.49 -1.37
CA GLY A 54 -11.26 -3.59 -2.52
C GLY A 54 -11.00 -4.32 -3.85
N LYS A 55 -10.24 -5.41 -3.82
CA LYS A 55 -10.02 -6.26 -5.00
C LYS A 55 -11.28 -7.04 -5.38
N GLN A 56 -11.99 -7.60 -4.39
CA GLN A 56 -13.22 -8.35 -4.63
C GLN A 56 -14.34 -7.44 -5.16
N TYR A 57 -14.49 -6.23 -4.62
CA TYR A 57 -15.47 -5.26 -5.08
C TYR A 57 -15.24 -4.86 -6.54
N ALA A 58 -13.99 -4.52 -6.89
CA ALA A 58 -13.63 -4.21 -8.28
C ALA A 58 -13.84 -5.41 -9.21
N PHE A 59 -13.51 -6.62 -8.77
CA PHE A 59 -13.69 -7.84 -9.57
C PHE A 59 -15.17 -8.16 -9.83
N TRP A 60 -16.01 -8.04 -8.80
CA TRP A 60 -17.47 -8.20 -8.88
C TRP A 60 -18.11 -7.29 -9.94
N GLN A 61 -17.75 -6.00 -9.95
CA GLN A 61 -18.25 -5.05 -10.95
C GLN A 61 -17.68 -5.30 -12.35
N ASN A 62 -16.36 -5.51 -12.47
CA ASN A 62 -15.71 -5.70 -13.76
C ASN A 62 -16.23 -6.97 -14.47
N LYS A 63 -16.48 -8.05 -13.73
CA LYS A 63 -17.01 -9.29 -14.29
C LYS A 63 -18.39 -9.07 -14.91
N ALA A 64 -19.28 -8.32 -14.24
CA ALA A 64 -20.57 -7.93 -14.80
C ALA A 64 -20.44 -7.19 -16.13
N LEU A 65 -19.55 -6.18 -16.17
CA LEU A 65 -19.29 -5.40 -17.38
C LEU A 65 -18.68 -6.23 -18.51
N ASP A 66 -17.81 -7.20 -18.20
CA ASP A 66 -17.22 -8.09 -19.19
C ASP A 66 -18.26 -9.01 -19.83
N PHE A 67 -19.20 -9.55 -19.04
CA PHE A 67 -20.33 -10.32 -19.58
C PHE A 67 -21.28 -9.47 -20.42
N ALA A 68 -21.56 -8.24 -19.98
CA ALA A 68 -22.37 -7.28 -20.76
C ALA A 68 -21.70 -6.94 -22.11
N ASN A 69 -20.40 -6.64 -22.13
CA ASN A 69 -19.67 -6.35 -23.37
C ASN A 69 -19.65 -7.55 -24.32
N LYS A 70 -19.41 -8.77 -23.81
CA LYS A 70 -19.46 -9.99 -24.63
C LYS A 70 -20.83 -10.23 -25.26
N ALA A 71 -21.92 -9.95 -24.53
CA ALA A 71 -23.28 -10.08 -25.07
C ALA A 71 -23.55 -9.05 -26.19
N ILE A 72 -23.08 -7.81 -26.01
CA ILE A 72 -23.15 -6.75 -27.03
C ILE A 72 -22.33 -7.13 -28.28
N GLU A 73 -21.14 -7.70 -28.11
CA GLU A 73 -20.31 -8.20 -29.23
C GLU A 73 -21.02 -9.31 -30.02
N ASN A 74 -21.90 -10.07 -29.36
CA ASN A 74 -22.78 -11.06 -29.98
C ASN A 74 -24.09 -10.47 -30.54
N ASN A 75 -24.20 -9.14 -30.62
CA ASN A 75 -25.38 -8.41 -31.09
C ASN A 75 -26.65 -8.71 -30.26
N GLU A 76 -26.50 -8.93 -28.95
CA GLU A 76 -27.59 -9.12 -27.99
C GLU A 76 -27.92 -7.81 -27.28
N ILE A 77 -29.19 -7.59 -26.96
CA ILE A 77 -29.62 -6.48 -26.10
C ILE A 77 -29.33 -6.88 -24.65
N VAL A 78 -28.78 -5.94 -23.86
CA VAL A 78 -28.35 -6.19 -22.48
C VAL A 78 -29.12 -5.34 -21.48
N ASP A 79 -29.64 -5.98 -20.44
CA ASP A 79 -30.25 -5.35 -19.27
C ASP A 79 -29.38 -5.61 -18.04
N ILE A 80 -28.88 -4.55 -17.40
CA ILE A 80 -28.13 -4.64 -16.14
C ILE A 80 -29.01 -4.15 -15.00
N LEU A 81 -29.35 -5.02 -14.07
CA LEU A 81 -30.16 -4.72 -12.89
C LEU A 81 -29.29 -4.75 -11.63
N THR A 82 -29.37 -3.72 -10.79
CA THR A 82 -28.73 -3.69 -9.47
C THR A 82 -29.77 -3.75 -8.37
N LEU A 83 -29.50 -4.49 -7.29
CA LEU A 83 -30.40 -4.66 -6.16
C LEU A 83 -29.65 -4.51 -4.83
N ASP A 84 -30.26 -3.87 -3.83
CA ASP A 84 -29.72 -3.63 -2.49
C ASP A 84 -30.75 -4.03 -1.43
N PHE A 85 -30.31 -4.64 -0.32
CA PHE A 85 -31.20 -5.06 0.77
C PHE A 85 -31.20 -4.05 1.92
N LYS A 86 -32.39 -3.64 2.34
CA LYS A 86 -32.57 -2.59 3.35
C LYS A 86 -32.24 -3.13 4.76
N GLN A 87 -31.28 -2.49 5.43
CA GLN A 87 -30.95 -2.78 6.84
C GLN A 87 -30.70 -4.28 7.10
N PHE A 88 -29.97 -4.93 6.19
CA PHE A 88 -29.89 -6.38 6.05
C PHE A 88 -29.54 -7.13 7.35
N TYR A 89 -28.50 -6.71 8.08
CA TYR A 89 -28.03 -7.38 9.31
C TYR A 89 -29.06 -7.43 10.45
N TYR A 90 -30.06 -6.53 10.44
CA TYR A 90 -31.15 -6.51 11.42
C TYR A 90 -32.36 -7.35 11.00
N HIS A 91 -32.34 -7.95 9.80
CA HIS A 91 -33.44 -8.77 9.29
C HIS A 91 -33.07 -10.25 9.16
N ILE A 92 -31.85 -10.62 9.60
CA ILE A 92 -31.32 -11.97 9.52
C ILE A 92 -30.75 -12.44 10.86
N GLU A 93 -30.75 -13.76 11.04
CA GLU A 93 -30.17 -14.43 12.21
C GLU A 93 -29.11 -15.44 11.74
N GLY A 94 -28.12 -15.68 12.61
CA GLY A 94 -27.24 -16.85 12.44
C GLY A 94 -27.98 -18.08 12.94
N ASP A 95 -28.34 -19.01 12.05
CA ASP A 95 -28.88 -20.31 12.46
C ASP A 95 -27.73 -21.20 12.97
N PHE A 96 -27.40 -21.02 14.24
CA PHE A 96 -26.33 -21.79 14.88
C PHE A 96 -26.63 -23.29 14.95
N GLY A 97 -27.92 -23.69 14.91
CA GLY A 97 -28.29 -25.11 14.83
C GLY A 97 -27.96 -25.71 13.47
N GLU A 98 -28.25 -24.98 12.38
CA GLU A 98 -27.84 -25.37 11.03
C GLU A 98 -26.31 -25.45 10.91
N ILE A 99 -25.59 -24.50 11.51
CA ILE A 99 -24.12 -24.46 11.51
C ILE A 99 -23.55 -25.65 12.27
N GLU A 100 -24.04 -25.95 13.48
CA GLU A 100 -23.61 -27.11 14.27
C GLU A 100 -23.86 -28.44 13.51
N ALA A 101 -25.03 -28.57 12.88
CA ALA A 101 -25.36 -29.73 12.06
C ALA A 101 -24.43 -29.84 10.83
N HIS A 102 -24.15 -28.73 10.16
CA HIS A 102 -23.25 -28.70 9.01
C HIS A 102 -21.81 -29.09 9.39
N ILE A 103 -21.28 -28.54 10.48
CA ILE A 103 -19.92 -28.87 10.95
C ILE A 103 -19.83 -30.34 11.40
N THR A 104 -20.86 -30.84 12.09
CA THR A 104 -20.94 -32.25 12.49
C THR A 104 -20.90 -33.14 11.25
N LYS A 105 -21.71 -32.85 10.23
CA LYS A 105 -21.67 -33.58 8.96
C LYS A 105 -20.31 -33.47 8.26
N LYS A 106 -19.72 -32.27 8.22
CA LYS A 106 -18.38 -32.04 7.64
C LYS A 106 -17.31 -32.87 8.34
N SER A 107 -17.42 -33.08 9.65
CA SER A 107 -16.46 -33.87 10.42
C SER A 107 -16.41 -35.35 10.05
N GLU A 108 -17.43 -35.86 9.35
CA GLU A 108 -17.47 -37.22 8.80
C GLU A 108 -16.73 -37.33 7.46
N GLU A 109 -16.41 -36.21 6.80
CA GLU A 109 -15.69 -36.19 5.53
C GLU A 109 -14.20 -36.47 5.73
N ALA A 110 -13.61 -37.29 4.85
CA ALA A 110 -12.17 -37.60 4.90
C ALA A 110 -11.25 -36.38 4.74
N THR A 111 -11.78 -35.28 4.20
CA THR A 111 -11.08 -34.00 4.01
C THR A 111 -11.06 -33.12 5.25
N PHE A 112 -11.85 -33.44 6.27
CA PHE A 112 -11.90 -32.67 7.52
C PHE A 112 -10.60 -32.86 8.32
N LYS A 113 -9.95 -31.76 8.68
CA LYS A 113 -8.73 -31.77 9.52
C LYS A 113 -8.93 -31.09 10.87
N GLY A 114 -10.16 -30.68 11.17
CA GLY A 114 -10.49 -29.92 12.37
C GLY A 114 -10.69 -30.78 13.59
N ASN A 115 -10.92 -30.10 14.71
CA ASN A 115 -11.39 -30.74 15.93
C ASN A 115 -12.86 -30.38 16.13
N LEU A 116 -13.75 -31.37 15.96
CA LEU A 116 -15.19 -31.16 16.08
C LEU A 116 -15.57 -30.54 17.43
N GLN A 117 -15.00 -31.03 18.53
CA GLN A 117 -15.33 -30.54 19.88
C GLN A 117 -14.92 -29.07 20.05
N THR A 118 -13.73 -28.68 19.57
CA THR A 118 -13.28 -27.28 19.56
C THR A 118 -14.18 -26.41 18.69
N ASN A 119 -14.56 -26.88 17.50
CA ASN A 119 -15.39 -26.15 16.56
C ASN A 119 -16.80 -25.88 17.12
N LEU A 120 -17.42 -26.90 17.75
CA LEU A 120 -18.71 -26.76 18.42
C LEU A 120 -18.62 -25.82 19.62
N PHE A 121 -17.55 -25.93 20.43
CA PHE A 121 -17.32 -25.03 21.57
C PHE A 121 -17.21 -23.56 21.14
N LEU A 122 -16.41 -23.26 20.11
CA LEU A 122 -16.27 -21.91 19.58
C LEU A 122 -17.61 -21.39 19.01
N THR A 123 -18.37 -22.25 18.34
CA THR A 123 -19.70 -21.91 17.79
C THR A 123 -20.69 -21.55 18.90
N ASN A 124 -20.67 -22.31 20.02
CA ASN A 124 -21.48 -21.98 21.19
C ASN A 124 -21.07 -20.65 21.85
N ILE A 125 -19.77 -20.34 21.91
CA ILE A 125 -19.31 -19.03 22.39
C ILE A 125 -19.85 -17.91 21.50
N LEU A 126 -19.77 -18.07 20.17
CA LEU A 126 -20.26 -17.04 19.24
C LEU A 126 -21.78 -16.85 19.36
N LEU A 127 -22.54 -17.93 19.53
CA LEU A 127 -23.97 -17.88 19.82
C LEU A 127 -24.26 -17.02 21.08
N ARG A 128 -23.55 -17.27 22.18
CA ARG A 128 -23.71 -16.50 23.43
C ARG A 128 -23.37 -15.03 23.26
N ILE A 129 -22.39 -14.70 22.43
CA ILE A 129 -22.05 -13.31 22.08
C ILE A 129 -23.21 -12.65 21.35
N HIS A 130 -23.81 -13.33 20.36
CA HIS A 130 -24.95 -12.81 19.60
C HIS A 130 -26.20 -12.62 20.47
N GLU A 131 -26.49 -13.59 21.34
CA GLU A 131 -27.58 -13.48 22.33
C GLU A 131 -27.37 -12.26 23.24
N LYS A 132 -26.15 -12.10 23.75
CA LYS A 132 -25.85 -10.98 24.65
C LYS A 132 -25.93 -9.63 23.93
N TYR A 133 -25.46 -9.56 22.69
CA TYR A 133 -25.59 -8.38 21.85
C TYR A 133 -27.07 -8.02 21.64
N PHE A 134 -27.91 -9.00 21.28
CA PHE A 134 -29.34 -8.78 21.09
C PHE A 134 -30.02 -8.28 22.36
N GLU A 135 -29.72 -8.88 23.52
CA GLU A 135 -30.25 -8.46 24.82
C GLU A 135 -30.00 -6.98 25.11
N ILE A 136 -28.81 -6.48 24.75
CA ILE A 136 -28.41 -5.09 24.94
C ILE A 136 -29.11 -4.20 23.90
N VAL A 137 -29.07 -4.59 22.63
CA VAL A 137 -29.46 -3.72 21.51
C VAL A 137 -30.97 -3.63 21.30
N LYS A 138 -31.75 -4.64 21.72
CA LYS A 138 -33.22 -4.65 21.55
C LYS A 138 -33.92 -3.42 22.15
N ASN A 139 -33.40 -2.88 23.25
CA ASN A 139 -33.96 -1.69 23.90
C ASN A 139 -33.78 -0.45 23.02
N TYR A 140 -32.64 -0.31 22.36
CA TYR A 140 -32.33 0.83 21.49
C TYR A 140 -33.04 0.73 20.14
N ILE A 141 -33.13 -0.48 19.53
CA ILE A 141 -33.79 -0.74 18.24
C ILE A 141 -35.25 -0.29 18.24
N SER A 142 -35.95 -0.44 19.36
CA SER A 142 -37.34 0.01 19.50
C SER A 142 -37.52 1.50 19.17
N VAL A 143 -36.47 2.30 19.34
CA VAL A 143 -36.44 3.74 19.09
C VAL A 143 -35.77 4.06 17.76
N THR A 144 -34.61 3.46 17.47
CA THR A 144 -33.79 3.81 16.28
C THR A 144 -34.31 3.17 15.00
N ASN A 145 -35.02 2.05 15.09
CA ASN A 145 -35.46 1.24 13.96
C ASN A 145 -36.93 0.82 14.15
N ARG A 146 -37.83 1.78 14.37
CA ARG A 146 -39.29 1.60 14.61
C ARG A 146 -40.02 0.71 13.58
N THR A 147 -39.45 0.53 12.39
CA THR A 147 -39.99 -0.34 11.34
C THR A 147 -39.77 -1.83 11.60
N ILE A 148 -38.82 -2.18 12.47
CA ILE A 148 -38.53 -3.57 12.88
C ILE A 148 -39.49 -3.93 14.00
N LYS A 149 -40.72 -4.30 13.63
CA LYS A 149 -41.81 -4.65 14.56
C LYS A 149 -41.98 -6.16 14.79
N ASP A 150 -41.20 -6.98 14.09
CA ASP A 150 -41.37 -8.43 14.10
C ASP A 150 -40.83 -9.07 15.38
N ARG A 151 -41.74 -9.68 16.15
CA ARG A 151 -41.45 -10.45 17.37
C ARG A 151 -40.79 -11.81 17.10
N GLU A 152 -40.51 -12.13 15.84
CA GLU A 152 -39.99 -13.43 15.43
C GLU A 152 -38.46 -13.46 15.25
N ILE A 153 -37.75 -12.33 15.41
CA ILE A 153 -36.28 -12.29 15.47
C ILE A 153 -35.86 -12.14 16.93
N ASN A 154 -35.09 -13.11 17.41
CA ASN A 154 -34.53 -13.16 18.74
C ASN A 154 -33.01 -12.93 18.75
N LYS A 155 -32.31 -12.92 17.61
CA LYS A 155 -30.83 -12.79 17.51
C LYS A 155 -30.33 -12.14 16.20
N PHE A 156 -30.34 -10.80 16.10
CA PHE A 156 -29.72 -10.08 14.96
C PHE A 156 -28.21 -10.36 14.83
N LEU A 157 -27.66 -10.20 13.62
CA LEU A 157 -26.21 -10.25 13.42
C LEU A 157 -25.54 -8.93 13.88
N PRO A 158 -24.55 -8.97 14.79
CA PRO A 158 -23.82 -7.78 15.23
C PRO A 158 -23.02 -7.14 14.08
N ILE A 159 -23.24 -5.85 13.82
CA ILE A 159 -22.42 -5.10 12.87
C ILE A 159 -21.04 -4.83 13.50
N GLY A 160 -19.99 -5.25 12.82
CA GLY A 160 -18.59 -5.04 13.24
C GLY A 160 -17.83 -6.31 13.63
N LEU A 161 -18.52 -7.43 13.91
CA LEU A 161 -17.87 -8.75 13.97
C LEU A 161 -17.56 -9.22 12.55
N PHE A 162 -16.37 -9.80 12.35
CA PHE A 162 -15.98 -10.39 11.06
C PHE A 162 -16.79 -11.64 10.76
N SER A 163 -17.12 -12.45 11.77
CA SER A 163 -17.98 -13.65 11.61
C SER A 163 -19.38 -13.30 11.12
N SER A 164 -19.95 -12.17 11.54
CA SER A 164 -21.24 -11.69 11.02
C SER A 164 -21.27 -11.57 9.50
N GLY A 165 -20.14 -11.20 8.88
CA GLY A 165 -20.05 -11.13 7.42
C GLY A 165 -20.14 -12.49 6.73
N ILE A 166 -19.60 -13.54 7.35
CA ILE A 166 -19.68 -14.92 6.87
C ILE A 166 -21.09 -15.48 7.13
N LEU A 167 -21.66 -15.23 8.31
CA LEU A 167 -23.03 -15.62 8.65
C LEU A 167 -24.06 -14.98 7.73
N ALA A 168 -23.85 -13.70 7.36
CA ALA A 168 -24.64 -13.00 6.36
C ALA A 168 -24.61 -13.70 4.99
N ASN A 169 -23.43 -14.13 4.53
CA ASN A 169 -23.31 -14.87 3.29
C ASN A 169 -23.95 -16.26 3.38
N TRP A 170 -23.73 -16.96 4.50
CA TRP A 170 -24.34 -18.26 4.77
C TRP A 170 -25.86 -18.18 4.71
N HIS A 171 -26.44 -17.12 5.27
CA HIS A 171 -27.87 -16.88 5.23
C HIS A 171 -28.40 -16.75 3.79
N LEU A 172 -27.68 -16.09 2.89
CA LEU A 172 -28.09 -15.87 1.49
C LEU A 172 -27.67 -16.98 0.51
N LYS A 173 -27.00 -18.05 0.96
CA LYS A 173 -26.51 -19.11 0.06
C LYS A 173 -27.62 -19.78 -0.77
N GLU A 174 -28.80 -19.96 -0.17
CA GLU A 174 -29.94 -20.60 -0.86
C GLU A 174 -30.62 -19.63 -1.83
N PHE A 175 -30.64 -18.34 -1.51
CA PHE A 175 -31.05 -17.30 -2.46
C PHE A 175 -30.13 -17.28 -3.68
N ASP A 176 -28.80 -17.33 -3.48
CA ASP A 176 -27.84 -17.38 -4.58
C ASP A 176 -28.06 -18.59 -5.49
N LYS A 177 -28.31 -19.77 -4.89
CA LYS A 177 -28.62 -21.00 -5.63
C LYS A 177 -29.91 -20.87 -6.43
N ALA A 178 -30.95 -20.31 -5.83
CA ALA A 178 -32.24 -20.10 -6.49
C ALA A 178 -32.13 -19.07 -7.64
N VAL A 179 -31.34 -18.00 -7.50
CA VAL A 179 -31.06 -17.08 -8.61
C VAL A 179 -30.38 -17.79 -9.78
N ILE A 180 -29.33 -18.58 -9.50
CA ILE A 180 -28.60 -19.29 -10.55
C ILE A 180 -29.50 -20.30 -11.25
N LYS A 181 -30.32 -21.03 -10.49
CA LYS A 181 -31.16 -22.11 -11.00
C LYS A 181 -32.43 -21.59 -11.69
N ASP A 182 -33.20 -20.75 -11.01
CA ASP A 182 -34.57 -20.41 -11.40
C ASP A 182 -34.63 -19.14 -12.27
N VAL A 183 -33.66 -18.22 -12.13
CA VAL A 183 -33.58 -17.00 -12.95
C VAL A 183 -32.58 -17.14 -14.10
N SER A 184 -31.47 -17.86 -13.88
CA SER A 184 -30.44 -18.13 -14.88
C SER A 184 -29.96 -16.89 -15.68
N PRO A 185 -29.56 -15.78 -15.02
CA PRO A 185 -29.03 -14.63 -15.73
C PRO A 185 -27.69 -14.95 -16.42
N ARG A 186 -27.33 -14.18 -17.46
CA ARG A 186 -26.01 -14.30 -18.13
C ARG A 186 -24.87 -14.06 -17.14
N TYR A 187 -25.10 -13.20 -16.15
CA TYR A 187 -24.24 -13.03 -14.99
C TYR A 187 -25.07 -12.70 -13.75
N TYR A 188 -24.71 -13.32 -12.63
CA TYR A 188 -25.13 -12.92 -11.29
C TYR A 188 -23.91 -12.81 -10.38
N GLY A 189 -23.84 -11.72 -9.62
CA GLY A 189 -22.84 -11.57 -8.56
C GLY A 189 -23.39 -10.80 -7.37
N ARG A 190 -23.07 -11.27 -6.17
CA ARG A 190 -23.44 -10.66 -4.89
C ARG A 190 -22.22 -10.22 -4.10
N TYR A 191 -22.26 -8.99 -3.61
CA TYR A 191 -21.27 -8.40 -2.73
C TYR A 191 -21.93 -8.03 -1.39
N VAL A 192 -21.93 -8.99 -0.46
CA VAL A 192 -22.71 -8.89 0.79
C VAL A 192 -24.21 -8.79 0.47
N ASP A 193 -24.83 -7.63 0.58
CA ASP A 193 -26.24 -7.33 0.30
C ASP A 193 -26.47 -6.72 -1.09
N ASP A 194 -25.42 -6.21 -1.75
CA ASP A 194 -25.50 -5.69 -3.11
C ASP A 194 -25.51 -6.83 -4.14
N CYS A 195 -26.43 -6.79 -5.10
CA CYS A 195 -26.55 -7.75 -6.20
C CYS A 195 -26.48 -7.07 -7.56
N ILE A 196 -25.79 -7.69 -8.53
CA ILE A 196 -25.79 -7.30 -9.95
C ILE A 196 -26.24 -8.48 -10.80
N PHE A 197 -27.17 -8.21 -11.70
CA PHE A 197 -27.65 -9.14 -12.71
C PHE A 197 -27.37 -8.59 -14.09
N VAL A 198 -26.94 -9.45 -15.01
CA VAL A 198 -26.85 -9.12 -16.44
C VAL A 198 -27.73 -10.12 -17.19
N PHE A 199 -28.73 -9.59 -17.88
CA PHE A 199 -29.58 -10.35 -18.78
C PHE A 199 -29.22 -10.02 -20.22
N ALA A 200 -29.22 -11.03 -21.09
CA ALA A 200 -28.98 -10.86 -22.51
C ALA A 200 -30.14 -11.48 -23.29
N ARG A 201 -30.64 -10.76 -24.30
CA ARG A 201 -31.74 -11.22 -25.16
C ARG A 201 -31.37 -10.99 -26.63
N THR A 202 -31.64 -11.97 -27.47
CA THR A 202 -31.44 -11.87 -28.93
C THR A 202 -32.35 -10.77 -29.50
N GLN A 203 -31.85 -10.02 -30.48
CA GLN A 203 -32.68 -9.06 -31.22
C GLN A 203 -33.87 -9.77 -31.87
N TYR A 204 -35.05 -9.16 -31.81
CA TYR A 204 -36.21 -9.66 -32.53
C TYR A 204 -35.90 -9.65 -34.04
N ASN A 205 -36.11 -10.79 -34.71
CA ASN A 205 -36.02 -10.86 -36.16
C ASN A 205 -37.10 -9.96 -36.76
N THR A 206 -36.66 -9.06 -37.63
CA THR A 206 -37.43 -8.02 -38.31
C THR A 206 -38.58 -8.58 -39.16
N LYS A 207 -39.75 -8.83 -38.54
CA LYS A 207 -41.05 -8.86 -39.24
C LYS A 207 -42.24 -8.24 -38.49
N ASP A 208 -42.15 -8.00 -37.19
CA ASP A 208 -43.22 -7.35 -36.42
C ASP A 208 -42.78 -5.97 -35.91
N LYS A 209 -42.71 -5.00 -36.83
CA LYS A 209 -42.71 -3.58 -36.48
C LYS A 209 -44.13 -3.18 -36.09
N VAL A 210 -44.54 -3.49 -34.86
CA VAL A 210 -45.67 -2.81 -34.22
C VAL A 210 -45.22 -2.46 -32.80
N ASN A 211 -44.87 -1.17 -32.63
CA ASN A 211 -44.54 -0.46 -31.39
C ASN A 211 -43.13 -0.69 -30.77
N ASP A 212 -42.09 -0.49 -31.56
CA ASP A 212 -40.69 -0.34 -31.07
C ASP A 212 -40.46 1.06 -30.47
N ASN A 213 -40.83 1.26 -29.20
CA ASN A 213 -40.29 2.37 -28.40
C ASN A 213 -40.25 2.16 -26.88
N ASP A 214 -40.81 1.08 -26.34
CA ASP A 214 -40.78 0.88 -24.88
C ASP A 214 -39.63 -0.06 -24.50
N SER A 215 -38.51 0.53 -24.08
CA SER A 215 -37.58 -0.17 -23.20
C SER A 215 -38.37 -0.68 -21.98
N PRO A 216 -38.28 -1.97 -21.61
CA PRO A 216 -39.08 -2.51 -20.52
C PRO A 216 -38.80 -1.71 -19.24
N SER A 217 -39.87 -1.35 -18.54
CA SER A 217 -39.77 -0.61 -17.29
C SER A 217 -39.03 -1.43 -16.23
N LYS A 218 -38.47 -0.74 -15.23
CA LYS A 218 -37.83 -1.34 -14.07
C LYS A 218 -38.75 -2.36 -13.40
N GLU A 219 -40.04 -2.03 -13.27
CA GLU A 219 -41.05 -2.87 -12.65
C GLU A 219 -41.32 -4.15 -13.44
N GLU A 220 -41.36 -4.08 -14.77
CA GLU A 220 -41.58 -5.24 -15.64
C GLU A 220 -40.40 -6.22 -15.58
N ILE A 221 -39.15 -5.70 -15.57
CA ILE A 221 -37.95 -6.53 -15.44
C ILE A 221 -37.91 -7.20 -14.06
N ILE A 222 -38.17 -6.45 -12.98
CA ILE A 222 -38.22 -7.01 -11.62
C ILE A 222 -39.31 -8.07 -11.52
N LYS A 223 -40.50 -7.80 -12.07
CA LYS A 223 -41.61 -8.77 -12.05
C LYS A 223 -41.22 -10.05 -12.78
N LYS A 224 -40.79 -9.92 -14.03
CA LYS A 224 -40.44 -11.05 -14.90
C LYS A 224 -39.35 -11.95 -14.31
N TYR A 225 -38.28 -11.37 -13.79
CA TYR A 225 -37.10 -12.15 -13.39
C TYR A 225 -37.06 -12.50 -11.90
N LEU A 226 -37.66 -11.69 -11.02
CA LEU A 226 -37.54 -11.88 -9.56
C LEU A 226 -38.86 -12.25 -8.87
N VAL A 227 -39.99 -11.68 -9.31
CA VAL A 227 -41.30 -11.98 -8.72
C VAL A 227 -41.85 -13.29 -9.26
N ASP A 228 -41.88 -13.43 -10.58
CA ASP A 228 -42.46 -14.60 -11.26
C ASP A 228 -41.63 -15.88 -11.00
N SER A 229 -40.34 -15.73 -10.69
CA SER A 229 -39.46 -16.82 -10.22
C SER A 229 -39.68 -17.19 -8.75
N GLY A 230 -40.49 -16.41 -8.01
CA GLY A 230 -40.76 -16.64 -6.60
C GLY A 230 -39.63 -16.23 -5.66
N LEU A 231 -38.60 -15.52 -6.13
CA LEU A 231 -37.49 -15.05 -5.27
C LEU A 231 -37.89 -13.88 -4.38
N ILE A 232 -38.71 -12.98 -4.89
CA ILE A 232 -39.27 -11.85 -4.13
C ILE A 232 -40.79 -11.81 -4.28
N SER A 233 -41.46 -11.26 -3.28
CA SER A 233 -42.92 -11.06 -3.29
C SER A 233 -43.31 -9.78 -4.02
N GLU A 234 -44.52 -9.76 -4.60
CA GLU A 234 -45.10 -8.53 -5.15
C GLU A 234 -45.18 -7.44 -4.06
N PRO A 235 -44.92 -6.18 -4.43
CA PRO A 235 -44.85 -5.10 -3.47
C PRO A 235 -46.23 -4.86 -2.86
N LYS A 236 -46.32 -4.87 -1.53
CA LYS A 236 -47.53 -4.44 -0.83
C LYS A 236 -47.64 -2.92 -0.96
N THR A 237 -48.73 -2.42 -1.56
CA THR A 237 -49.09 -1.00 -1.42
C THR A 237 -49.30 -0.70 0.06
N ARG A 238 -48.50 0.21 0.63
CA ARG A 238 -48.86 0.78 1.94
C ARG A 238 -50.16 1.54 1.75
N ASP A 239 -51.21 1.16 2.50
CA ASP A 239 -52.43 1.96 2.60
C ASP A 239 -52.07 3.34 3.13
N VAL A 240 -51.92 4.32 2.23
CA VAL A 240 -51.91 5.73 2.59
C VAL A 240 -53.36 6.11 2.83
N GLN A 241 -53.80 6.01 4.09
CA GLN A 241 -55.04 6.66 4.50
C GLN A 241 -54.79 8.17 4.51
N LEU A 242 -55.01 8.78 3.34
CA LEU A 242 -55.12 10.22 3.14
C LEU A 242 -56.13 10.80 4.12
N THR A 243 -55.71 11.73 4.96
CA THR A 243 -56.58 12.85 5.34
C THR A 243 -55.82 14.15 5.08
N LEU A 244 -56.36 14.92 4.13
CA LEU A 244 -55.78 16.12 3.55
C LEU A 244 -55.66 17.27 4.56
N ASN A 245 -54.46 17.85 4.68
CA ASN A 245 -54.14 19.23 4.27
C ASN A 245 -52.86 19.70 4.98
N TYR A 246 -51.71 19.63 4.31
CA TYR A 246 -50.79 20.74 4.04
C TYR A 246 -49.54 20.17 3.33
N LYS A 247 -49.04 20.93 2.36
CA LYS A 247 -47.97 20.59 1.40
C LYS A 247 -46.72 19.94 2.02
N ILE A 248 -46.48 18.69 1.65
CA ILE A 248 -45.20 18.21 1.09
C ILE A 248 -45.58 17.39 -0.14
N SER A 249 -45.10 17.76 -1.33
CA SER A 249 -45.21 16.92 -2.52
C SER A 249 -44.23 15.75 -2.38
N GLU A 250 -44.65 14.71 -1.67
CA GLU A 250 -43.99 13.40 -1.69
C GLU A 250 -44.23 12.73 -3.05
N ILE A 251 -43.14 12.30 -3.67
CA ILE A 251 -43.15 11.48 -4.89
C ILE A 251 -43.66 10.08 -4.49
N SER A 252 -44.73 9.65 -5.17
CA SER A 252 -45.27 8.28 -5.30
C SER A 252 -44.85 7.22 -4.28
N GLY A 253 -45.82 6.66 -3.55
CA GLY A 253 -45.64 5.61 -2.56
C GLY A 253 -44.65 4.51 -2.96
N ASP A 254 -43.59 4.37 -2.14
CA ASP A 254 -42.53 3.39 -2.35
C ASP A 254 -43.10 1.96 -2.29
N LYS A 255 -43.13 1.29 -3.44
CA LYS A 255 -43.41 -0.14 -3.55
C LYS A 255 -42.29 -0.93 -2.84
N GLU A 256 -42.63 -1.65 -1.77
CA GLU A 256 -41.65 -2.43 -0.98
C GLU A 256 -41.68 -3.91 -1.40
N TYR A 257 -40.74 -4.31 -2.26
CA TYR A 257 -40.50 -5.72 -2.59
C TYR A 257 -39.78 -6.41 -1.43
N ARG A 258 -40.05 -7.71 -1.20
CA ARG A 258 -39.38 -8.46 -0.12
C ARG A 258 -38.97 -9.88 -0.54
N LEU A 259 -37.82 -10.34 -0.03
CA LEU A 259 -37.24 -11.65 -0.32
C LEU A 259 -38.08 -12.79 0.25
N ASN A 260 -38.46 -13.77 -0.56
CA ASN A 260 -39.11 -14.98 -0.04
C ASN A 260 -38.05 -15.87 0.63
N ASP A 261 -38.18 -16.07 1.94
CA ASP A 261 -37.28 -16.91 2.73
C ASP A 261 -38.10 -17.95 3.49
N SER A 262 -37.90 -19.23 3.15
CA SER A 262 -38.66 -20.34 3.73
C SER A 262 -38.40 -20.56 5.22
N ARG A 263 -37.34 -19.97 5.79
CA ARG A 263 -37.05 -20.04 7.23
C ARG A 263 -38.02 -19.22 8.06
N PHE A 264 -38.72 -18.28 7.43
CA PHE A 264 -39.61 -17.34 8.11
C PHE A 264 -41.02 -17.40 7.54
N THR A 265 -42.00 -17.34 8.43
CA THR A 265 -43.44 -17.26 8.11
C THR A 265 -43.79 -15.98 7.35
N ASN A 266 -43.09 -14.87 7.65
CA ASN A 266 -43.23 -13.61 6.94
C ASN A 266 -41.88 -13.18 6.35
N SER A 267 -41.88 -12.72 5.10
CA SER A 267 -40.70 -12.16 4.43
C SER A 267 -40.20 -10.89 5.13
N ARG A 268 -38.95 -10.93 5.62
CA ARG A 268 -38.36 -9.88 6.48
C ARG A 268 -37.38 -8.97 5.73
N ILE A 269 -36.69 -9.49 4.73
CA ILE A 269 -35.65 -8.75 4.00
C ILE A 269 -36.31 -7.94 2.89
N ALA A 270 -36.37 -6.62 3.07
CA ALA A 270 -36.93 -5.71 2.08
C ALA A 270 -35.86 -5.25 1.07
N VAL A 271 -36.26 -5.09 -0.19
CA VAL A 271 -35.44 -4.47 -1.22
C VAL A 271 -35.48 -2.95 -1.06
N GLN A 272 -34.31 -2.32 -1.10
CA GLN A 272 -34.19 -0.88 -1.08
C GLN A 272 -34.49 -0.30 -2.48
N ASN A 273 -35.77 -0.17 -2.82
CA ASN A 273 -36.23 0.13 -4.19
C ASN A 273 -35.65 1.43 -4.76
N ASN A 274 -35.42 2.46 -3.95
CA ASN A 274 -34.82 3.73 -4.39
C ASN A 274 -33.35 3.61 -4.86
N LYS A 275 -32.65 2.51 -4.52
CA LYS A 275 -31.30 2.21 -5.00
C LYS A 275 -31.26 1.17 -6.12
N VAL A 276 -32.39 0.57 -6.47
CA VAL A 276 -32.47 -0.39 -7.59
C VAL A 276 -32.36 0.38 -8.89
N MET A 277 -31.33 0.09 -9.69
CA MET A 277 -31.07 0.73 -10.99
C MET A 277 -31.20 -0.30 -12.11
N LEU A 278 -31.77 0.12 -13.24
CA LEU A 278 -31.83 -0.64 -14.48
C LEU A 278 -31.09 0.13 -15.58
N TYR A 279 -30.10 -0.52 -16.19
CA TYR A 279 -29.40 0.02 -17.36
C TYR A 279 -29.71 -0.84 -18.58
N HIS A 280 -30.37 -0.23 -19.56
CA HIS A 280 -30.68 -0.84 -20.84
C HIS A 280 -29.61 -0.46 -21.87
N VAL A 281 -29.00 -1.44 -22.53
CA VAL A 281 -27.97 -1.21 -23.55
C VAL A 281 -28.31 -2.01 -24.82
N ASP A 282 -28.66 -1.28 -25.88
CA ASP A 282 -28.86 -1.82 -27.22
C ASP A 282 -27.55 -1.74 -28.02
N PRO A 283 -27.06 -2.84 -28.63
CA PRO A 283 -25.86 -2.84 -29.47
C PRO A 283 -25.97 -1.94 -30.71
N ASN A 284 -27.19 -1.60 -31.17
CA ASN A 284 -27.43 -0.65 -32.27
C ASN A 284 -27.28 0.82 -31.84
N HIS A 285 -27.13 1.08 -30.54
CA HIS A 285 -26.95 2.42 -29.96
C HIS A 285 -25.57 2.57 -29.34
N SER A 286 -25.30 3.75 -28.76
CA SER A 286 -24.00 4.05 -28.16
C SER A 286 -23.75 3.18 -26.93
N THR A 287 -22.75 2.30 -27.02
CA THR A 287 -22.26 1.48 -25.90
C THR A 287 -21.25 2.22 -25.02
N ALA A 288 -21.08 3.54 -25.26
CA ALA A 288 -20.08 4.36 -24.58
C ALA A 288 -20.24 4.38 -23.06
N ILE A 289 -21.46 4.19 -22.53
CA ILE A 289 -21.73 4.14 -21.09
C ILE A 289 -20.91 3.05 -20.40
N LEU A 290 -20.85 1.84 -20.96
CA LEU A 290 -20.08 0.72 -20.41
C LEU A 290 -18.58 0.99 -20.47
N ARG A 291 -18.11 1.58 -21.59
CA ARG A 291 -16.70 1.95 -21.77
C ARG A 291 -16.27 3.04 -20.78
N LEU A 292 -17.09 4.07 -20.59
CA LEU A 292 -16.83 5.17 -19.67
C LEU A 292 -16.85 4.68 -18.21
N PHE A 293 -17.77 3.79 -17.85
CA PHE A 293 -17.81 3.20 -16.52
C PHE A 293 -16.55 2.37 -16.23
N LYS A 294 -16.15 1.50 -17.18
CA LYS A 294 -14.91 0.70 -17.10
C LYS A 294 -13.67 1.59 -17.04
N LYS A 295 -13.65 2.70 -17.79
CA LYS A 295 -12.55 3.68 -17.74
C LYS A 295 -12.45 4.34 -16.36
N LYS A 296 -13.57 4.78 -15.77
CA LYS A 296 -13.60 5.42 -14.45
C LYS A 296 -13.12 4.48 -13.33
N ILE A 297 -13.49 3.20 -13.38
CA ILE A 297 -12.98 2.17 -12.47
C ILE A 297 -11.45 2.03 -12.61
N LYS A 298 -10.93 1.96 -13.83
CA LYS A 298 -9.48 1.87 -14.10
C LYS A 298 -8.71 3.11 -13.65
N GLU A 299 -9.25 4.30 -13.90
CA GLU A 299 -8.65 5.57 -13.48
C GLU A 299 -8.46 5.60 -11.96
N ASN A 300 -9.47 5.21 -11.17
CA ASN A 300 -9.37 5.14 -9.71
C ASN A 300 -8.27 4.18 -9.21
N VAL A 301 -8.11 3.01 -9.85
CA VAL A 301 -7.04 2.05 -9.50
C VAL A 301 -5.66 2.62 -9.82
N SER A 302 -5.53 3.31 -10.97
CA SER A 302 -4.25 3.86 -11.42
C SER A 302 -3.72 4.99 -10.52
N VAL A 303 -4.61 5.77 -9.88
CA VAL A 303 -4.23 6.86 -8.96
C VAL A 303 -3.42 6.36 -7.75
N PHE A 304 -3.61 5.10 -7.34
CA PHE A 304 -2.87 4.46 -6.26
C PHE A 304 -1.51 3.90 -6.68
N GLN A 305 -1.29 3.68 -7.98
CA GLN A 305 -0.03 3.13 -8.49
C GLN A 305 1.04 4.23 -8.61
N TYR A 306 0.66 5.40 -9.11
CA TYR A 306 1.62 6.46 -9.41
C TYR A 306 2.02 7.28 -8.18
N LEU A 307 3.30 7.65 -8.13
CA LEU A 307 3.81 8.67 -7.22
C LEU A 307 3.23 10.05 -7.61
N PRO A 308 3.13 11.00 -6.66
CA PRO A 308 2.63 12.33 -6.95
C PRO A 308 3.48 13.06 -8.00
N GLU A 309 2.81 13.81 -8.90
CA GLU A 309 3.44 14.66 -9.92
C GLU A 309 3.01 16.12 -9.69
N GLU A 310 3.71 17.08 -10.30
CA GLU A 310 3.42 18.51 -10.16
C GLU A 310 1.99 18.86 -10.60
N SER A 311 1.52 18.24 -11.68
CA SER A 311 0.13 18.32 -12.15
C SER A 311 -0.90 17.88 -11.09
N ILE A 312 -0.52 16.95 -10.21
CA ILE A 312 -1.37 16.49 -9.12
C ILE A 312 -1.43 17.53 -8.01
N ILE A 313 -0.34 18.24 -7.71
CA ILE A 313 -0.30 19.30 -6.69
C ILE A 313 -1.20 20.47 -7.10
N ASP A 314 -1.16 20.90 -8.36
CA ASP A 314 -2.03 21.97 -8.86
C ASP A 314 -3.52 21.54 -8.94
N THR A 315 -3.81 20.24 -9.07
CA THR A 315 -5.18 19.72 -8.98
C THR A 315 -5.66 19.45 -7.56
N GLN A 316 -4.83 19.52 -6.52
CA GLN A 316 -5.23 19.13 -5.16
C GLN A 316 -6.20 20.12 -4.49
N ASP A 317 -6.27 21.38 -4.93
CA ASP A 317 -7.28 22.35 -4.44
C ASP A 317 -8.71 21.99 -4.92
N THR A 318 -8.86 21.28 -6.04
CA THR A 318 -10.18 20.98 -6.65
C THR A 318 -10.44 19.51 -6.92
N GLY A 319 -9.43 18.65 -6.87
CA GLY A 319 -9.50 17.23 -7.27
C GLY A 319 -10.30 16.35 -6.31
N MET A 320 -10.48 16.80 -5.06
CA MET A 320 -11.39 16.16 -4.09
C MET A 320 -12.85 16.54 -4.31
N HIS A 321 -13.10 17.61 -5.06
CA HIS A 321 -14.44 18.14 -5.28
C HIS A 321 -15.10 17.54 -6.52
N GLN A 322 -16.35 17.15 -6.38
CA GLN A 322 -17.23 16.74 -7.46
C GLN A 322 -18.38 17.74 -7.57
N LEU A 323 -18.46 18.41 -8.72
CA LEU A 323 -19.60 19.25 -9.08
C LEU A 323 -20.76 18.34 -9.53
N VAL A 324 -21.93 18.51 -8.92
CA VAL A 324 -23.15 17.81 -9.28
C VAL A 324 -24.09 18.77 -10.00
N PHE A 325 -24.47 18.41 -11.23
CA PHE A 325 -25.36 19.20 -12.08
C PHE A 325 -26.73 18.55 -12.20
N SER A 326 -27.79 19.37 -12.33
CA SER A 326 -29.19 18.92 -12.42
C SER A 326 -29.54 18.21 -13.73
N ASP A 327 -28.86 18.55 -14.83
CA ASP A 327 -29.20 18.10 -16.19
C ASP A 327 -28.01 17.48 -16.94
N GLY A 328 -26.92 17.16 -16.24
CA GLY A 328 -25.69 16.61 -16.84
C GLY A 328 -24.86 17.60 -17.67
N SER A 329 -25.30 18.86 -17.82
CA SER A 329 -24.52 19.88 -18.54
C SER A 329 -23.50 20.54 -17.61
N THR A 330 -22.22 20.26 -17.84
CA THR A 330 -21.11 20.62 -16.94
C THR A 330 -20.68 22.09 -17.00
N ASN A 331 -21.24 22.88 -17.92
CA ASN A 331 -20.73 24.22 -18.25
C ASN A 331 -21.70 25.37 -17.92
N LYS A 332 -22.83 25.09 -17.26
CA LYS A 332 -23.83 26.10 -16.90
C LYS A 332 -23.96 26.22 -15.39
N LEU A 333 -23.53 27.35 -14.83
CA LEU A 333 -23.57 27.60 -13.37
C LEU A 333 -24.99 27.44 -12.79
N ARG A 334 -26.02 27.86 -13.53
CA ARG A 334 -27.43 27.71 -13.12
C ARG A 334 -27.88 26.26 -12.90
N ASN A 335 -27.14 25.30 -13.45
CA ASN A 335 -27.43 23.88 -13.33
C ASN A 335 -26.61 23.20 -12.22
N LEU A 336 -25.69 23.94 -11.57
CA LEU A 336 -24.91 23.42 -10.44
C LEU A 336 -25.83 23.29 -9.22
N GLN A 337 -26.03 22.05 -8.75
CA GLN A 337 -26.84 21.77 -7.56
C GLN A 337 -26.03 21.77 -6.28
N LYS A 338 -24.90 21.07 -6.28
CA LYS A 338 -24.06 20.90 -5.09
C LYS A 338 -22.61 20.62 -5.44
N LEU A 339 -21.73 21.05 -4.54
CA LEU A 339 -20.33 20.63 -4.45
C LEU A 339 -20.26 19.48 -3.43
N VAL A 340 -19.75 18.32 -3.84
CA VAL A 340 -19.58 17.16 -2.96
C VAL A 340 -18.09 16.85 -2.84
N ILE A 341 -17.61 16.53 -1.65
CA ILE A 341 -16.24 16.05 -1.46
C ILE A 341 -16.26 14.52 -1.58
N ASP A 342 -15.36 13.96 -2.38
CA ASP A 342 -15.16 12.52 -2.51
C ASP A 342 -14.22 12.04 -1.38
N ASP A 343 -14.77 11.33 -0.38
CA ASP A 343 -14.05 10.81 0.79
C ASP A 343 -12.78 10.04 0.41
N SER A 344 -12.85 9.23 -0.66
CA SER A 344 -11.74 8.40 -1.09
C SER A 344 -10.63 9.27 -1.67
N LYS A 345 -10.98 10.26 -2.48
CA LYS A 345 -10.02 11.21 -3.02
C LYS A 345 -9.44 12.12 -1.95
N LEU A 346 -10.25 12.60 -1.00
CA LEU A 346 -9.77 13.38 0.15
C LEU A 346 -8.71 12.59 0.94
N ALA A 347 -8.99 11.33 1.28
CA ALA A 347 -8.05 10.48 1.98
C ALA A 347 -6.75 10.24 1.20
N ILE A 348 -6.82 10.14 -0.14
CA ILE A 348 -5.64 10.01 -1.02
C ILE A 348 -4.83 11.31 -1.03
N VAL A 349 -5.49 12.46 -1.20
CA VAL A 349 -4.85 13.78 -1.22
C VAL A 349 -4.09 14.01 0.09
N LEU A 350 -4.74 13.78 1.23
CA LEU A 350 -4.13 13.90 2.56
C LEU A 350 -2.91 12.97 2.72
N SER A 351 -3.01 11.70 2.31
CA SER A 351 -1.88 10.77 2.40
C SER A 351 -0.70 11.15 1.50
N LYS A 352 -0.97 11.68 0.30
CA LYS A 352 0.08 12.19 -0.59
C LYS A 352 0.76 13.42 0.02
N GLN A 353 -0.02 14.30 0.65
CA GLN A 353 0.49 15.48 1.35
C GLN A 353 1.39 15.12 2.53
N ILE A 354 0.94 14.21 3.41
CA ILE A 354 1.78 13.73 4.53
C ILE A 354 3.08 13.11 4.03
N SER A 355 3.01 12.30 2.96
CA SER A 355 4.21 11.74 2.33
C SER A 355 5.18 12.82 1.87
N HIS A 356 4.71 13.92 1.26
CA HIS A 356 5.58 15.03 0.86
C HIS A 356 6.23 15.71 2.06
N ILE A 357 5.46 16.01 3.11
CA ILE A 357 5.98 16.64 4.33
C ILE A 357 7.06 15.76 4.97
N SER A 358 6.86 14.44 5.01
CA SER A 358 7.83 13.51 5.60
C SER A 358 9.17 13.43 4.84
N LEU A 359 9.11 13.56 3.51
CA LEU A 359 10.27 13.38 2.64
C LEU A 359 11.07 14.66 2.41
N CYS A 360 10.51 15.83 2.75
CA CYS A 360 11.08 17.13 2.41
C CYS A 360 11.37 18.00 3.64
N SER A 361 12.49 18.72 3.65
CA SER A 361 12.96 19.51 4.81
C SER A 361 12.24 20.85 5.03
N LYS A 362 11.61 21.41 3.99
CA LYS A 362 10.99 22.74 4.08
C LYS A 362 9.47 22.63 4.00
N PRO A 363 8.73 23.18 4.98
CA PRO A 363 7.28 23.21 4.91
C PRO A 363 6.83 24.12 3.77
N ILE A 364 6.09 23.53 2.84
CA ILE A 364 5.76 24.14 1.55
C ILE A 364 4.71 25.25 1.75
N GLU A 365 4.97 26.47 1.28
CA GLU A 365 4.01 27.59 1.37
C GLU A 365 2.69 27.27 0.65
N LYS A 366 2.76 26.66 -0.55
CA LYS A 366 1.58 26.15 -1.27
C LYS A 366 0.78 25.12 -0.45
N ILE A 367 1.45 24.26 0.34
CA ILE A 367 0.76 23.30 1.22
C ILE A 367 0.03 24.04 2.34
N GLY A 368 0.63 25.08 2.94
CA GLY A 368 -0.05 25.86 3.98
C GLY A 368 -1.37 26.48 3.50
N ALA A 369 -1.38 27.06 2.30
CA ALA A 369 -2.58 27.60 1.67
C ALA A 369 -3.61 26.53 1.32
N LEU A 370 -3.16 25.42 0.70
CA LEU A 370 -4.01 24.29 0.33
C LEU A 370 -4.63 23.61 1.55
N THR A 371 -3.84 23.47 2.62
CA THR A 371 -4.26 22.94 3.90
C THR A 371 -5.34 23.82 4.52
N LYS A 372 -5.16 25.15 4.50
CA LYS A 372 -6.17 26.11 4.97
C LYS A 372 -7.48 26.05 4.17
N ASN A 373 -7.40 25.98 2.84
CA ASN A 373 -8.59 25.85 1.98
C ASN A 373 -9.33 24.54 2.26
N MET A 374 -8.59 23.43 2.32
CA MET A 374 -9.15 22.12 2.62
C MET A 374 -9.76 22.07 4.03
N PHE A 375 -9.14 22.67 5.04
CA PHE A 375 -9.73 22.78 6.38
C PHE A 375 -11.01 23.62 6.36
N ASN A 376 -11.06 24.69 5.57
CA ASN A 376 -12.30 25.45 5.39
C ASN A 376 -13.41 24.60 4.76
N ASP A 377 -13.10 23.77 3.77
CA ASP A 377 -14.07 22.86 3.14
C ASP A 377 -14.60 21.80 4.14
N LEU A 378 -13.81 21.48 5.16
CA LEU A 378 -14.15 20.51 6.20
C LEU A 378 -14.84 21.13 7.42
N ARG A 379 -14.97 22.47 7.51
CA ARG A 379 -15.61 23.14 8.65
C ARG A 379 -17.11 22.82 8.80
N GLY A 380 -17.62 23.02 10.01
CA GLY A 380 -19.03 22.80 10.35
C GLY A 380 -19.41 21.31 10.33
N ASN A 381 -20.56 20.96 9.75
CA ASN A 381 -21.06 19.57 9.71
C ASN A 381 -20.15 18.60 8.93
N ASN A 382 -19.31 19.13 8.03
CA ASN A 382 -18.37 18.32 7.25
C ASN A 382 -17.31 17.67 8.14
N TYR A 383 -16.96 18.29 9.27
CA TYR A 383 -15.99 17.72 10.21
C TYR A 383 -16.40 16.32 10.67
N LEU A 384 -17.68 16.14 11.02
CA LEU A 384 -18.23 14.86 11.46
C LEU A 384 -18.44 13.90 10.29
N THR A 385 -18.87 14.43 9.13
CA THR A 385 -19.04 13.65 7.90
C THR A 385 -17.74 12.94 7.51
N TYR A 386 -16.61 13.64 7.61
CA TYR A 386 -15.29 13.14 7.24
C TYR A 386 -14.44 12.78 8.46
N MET A 387 -15.04 12.35 9.58
CA MET A 387 -14.30 12.01 10.80
C MET A 387 -13.18 10.98 10.60
N ARG A 388 -13.32 10.09 9.61
CA ARG A 388 -12.33 9.06 9.26
C ARG A 388 -10.97 9.62 8.81
N VAL A 389 -10.89 10.89 8.45
CA VAL A 389 -9.64 11.54 8.03
C VAL A 389 -9.01 12.43 9.10
N TRP A 390 -9.59 12.53 10.30
CA TRP A 390 -9.08 13.38 11.38
C TRP A 390 -7.62 13.10 11.73
N GLU A 391 -7.23 11.82 11.82
CA GLU A 391 -5.83 11.46 12.08
C GLU A 391 -4.88 12.04 11.02
N LYS A 392 -5.25 11.97 9.74
CA LYS A 392 -4.45 12.54 8.64
C LYS A 392 -4.44 14.06 8.67
N MET A 393 -5.58 14.67 8.98
CA MET A 393 -5.71 16.12 9.13
C MET A 393 -4.75 16.62 10.23
N PHE A 394 -4.78 16.00 11.40
CA PHE A 394 -3.89 16.37 12.51
C PHE A 394 -2.43 16.06 12.20
N SER A 395 -2.15 14.96 11.50
CA SER A 395 -0.80 14.65 11.01
C SER A 395 -0.22 15.77 10.16
N ILE A 396 -0.99 16.32 9.20
CA ILE A 396 -0.52 17.44 8.36
C ILE A 396 -0.20 18.67 9.20
N LEU A 397 -1.08 19.03 10.14
CA LEU A 397 -0.88 20.20 11.00
C LEU A 397 0.36 20.05 11.88
N LEU A 398 0.54 18.87 12.49
CA LEU A 398 1.68 18.57 13.37
C LEU A 398 3.01 18.51 12.60
N PHE A 399 3.04 17.79 11.47
CA PHE A 399 4.28 17.58 10.71
C PHE A 399 4.77 18.82 9.95
N SER A 400 3.92 19.82 9.76
CA SER A 400 4.30 21.08 9.11
C SER A 400 5.30 21.93 9.93
N LYS A 401 5.41 21.70 11.25
CA LYS A 401 6.35 22.37 12.17
C LYS A 401 6.37 23.92 12.10
N LYS A 402 5.27 24.59 11.71
CA LYS A 402 5.15 26.05 11.88
C LYS A 402 4.11 26.39 12.94
N GLN A 403 4.34 27.51 13.61
CA GLN A 403 3.50 28.00 14.70
C GLN A 403 2.04 28.20 14.26
N GLU A 404 1.82 28.71 13.05
CA GLU A 404 0.46 28.91 12.50
C GLU A 404 -0.34 27.60 12.39
N GLN A 405 0.31 26.48 12.02
CA GLN A 405 -0.36 25.18 11.94
C GLN A 405 -0.56 24.56 13.33
N GLU A 406 0.34 24.80 14.28
CA GLU A 406 0.08 24.46 15.69
C GLU A 406 -1.16 25.24 16.20
N ASP A 407 -1.28 26.52 15.89
CA ASP A 407 -2.42 27.33 16.33
C ASP A 407 -3.74 26.88 15.68
N GLU A 408 -3.72 26.55 14.38
CA GLU A 408 -4.88 26.00 13.67
C GLU A 408 -5.29 24.62 14.22
N LEU A 409 -4.33 23.75 14.59
CA LEU A 409 -4.60 22.47 15.26
C LEU A 409 -5.46 22.67 16.50
N PHE A 410 -5.10 23.64 17.33
CA PHE A 410 -5.81 23.94 18.57
C PHE A 410 -7.17 24.59 18.32
N ALA A 411 -7.28 25.48 17.33
CA ALA A 411 -8.55 26.08 16.92
C ALA A 411 -9.55 25.01 16.43
N VAL A 412 -9.13 24.17 15.48
CA VAL A 412 -9.95 23.07 14.92
C VAL A 412 -10.35 22.08 16.01
N SER A 413 -9.44 21.74 16.91
CA SER A 413 -9.74 20.84 18.04
C SER A 413 -10.83 21.43 18.95
N GLY A 414 -10.77 22.73 19.25
CA GLY A 414 -11.80 23.43 20.02
C GLY A 414 -13.16 23.46 19.32
N GLU A 415 -13.20 23.81 18.03
CA GLU A 415 -14.42 23.81 17.20
C GLU A 415 -15.07 22.41 17.17
N LEU A 416 -14.27 21.35 17.02
CA LEU A 416 -14.73 19.97 17.01
C LEU A 416 -15.32 19.54 18.36
N LEU A 417 -14.64 19.85 19.47
CA LEU A 417 -15.16 19.58 20.81
C LEU A 417 -16.49 20.29 21.05
N GLU A 418 -16.61 21.54 20.62
CA GLU A 418 -17.84 22.31 20.71
C GLU A 418 -18.96 21.69 19.87
N HIS A 419 -18.68 21.35 18.60
CA HIS A 419 -19.68 20.67 17.75
C HIS A 419 -20.13 19.34 18.35
N ILE A 420 -19.21 18.53 18.88
CA ILE A 420 -19.54 17.24 19.51
C ILE A 420 -20.41 17.48 20.76
N ALA A 421 -20.07 18.43 21.62
CA ALA A 421 -20.86 18.74 22.83
C ALA A 421 -22.30 19.19 22.51
N HIS A 422 -22.52 19.78 21.33
CA HIS A 422 -23.85 20.24 20.89
C HIS A 422 -24.61 19.24 20.02
N LEU A 423 -24.07 18.04 19.75
CA LEU A 423 -24.77 17.00 19.00
C LEU A 423 -26.05 16.59 19.71
N LYS A 424 -27.17 16.64 18.98
CA LYS A 424 -28.49 16.25 19.48
C LYS A 424 -29.18 15.28 18.50
N PRO A 425 -30.08 14.42 18.98
CA PRO A 425 -30.91 13.59 18.11
C PRO A 425 -31.66 14.43 17.06
N SER A 426 -31.76 13.93 15.82
CA SER A 426 -32.55 14.59 14.77
C SER A 426 -34.01 14.71 15.17
N SER A 427 -34.65 15.80 14.76
CA SER A 427 -36.10 15.97 14.88
C SER A 427 -36.89 14.87 14.18
N ASP A 428 -36.31 14.17 13.20
CA ASP A 428 -36.95 13.05 12.50
C ASP A 428 -37.23 11.84 13.42
N PHE A 429 -36.55 11.76 14.57
CA PHE A 429 -36.82 10.75 15.59
C PHE A 429 -37.96 11.14 16.55
N ASN A 430 -38.44 12.40 16.50
CA ASN A 430 -39.59 12.84 17.25
C ASN A 430 -40.89 12.34 16.57
N PRO A 431 -41.68 11.47 17.21
CA PRO A 431 -42.95 11.03 16.63
C PRO A 431 -43.95 12.19 16.66
N VAL A 432 -44.52 12.54 15.50
CA VAL A 432 -45.65 13.48 15.41
C VAL A 432 -46.95 12.68 15.52
N ASN A 433 -47.75 12.93 16.56
CA ASN A 433 -49.12 12.42 16.61
C ASN A 433 -50.04 13.22 15.66
N LYS A 434 -51.17 12.64 15.26
CA LYS A 434 -52.16 13.21 14.31
C LYS A 434 -52.63 14.63 14.64
N ASP A 435 -52.43 15.10 15.87
CA ASP A 435 -52.85 16.42 16.36
C ASP A 435 -51.71 17.45 16.52
N GLY A 436 -50.50 17.14 16.04
CA GLY A 436 -49.37 18.09 16.02
C GLY A 436 -48.80 18.49 17.39
N LYS A 437 -49.12 17.76 18.46
CA LYS A 437 -48.51 17.94 19.79
C LYS A 437 -47.36 16.95 19.99
N GLU A 438 -46.19 17.49 20.33
CA GLU A 438 -44.99 16.75 20.72
C GLU A 438 -45.24 16.01 22.05
N GLU A 439 -45.35 14.69 22.02
CA GLU A 439 -45.14 13.88 23.22
C GLU A 439 -44.21 12.72 22.86
N ILE A 440 -42.90 12.98 22.95
CA ILE A 440 -41.94 11.89 23.10
C ILE A 440 -42.29 11.21 24.43
N ASN A 441 -42.60 9.91 24.41
CA ASN A 441 -42.73 9.16 25.65
C ASN A 441 -41.44 9.33 26.46
N LYS A 442 -41.53 9.71 27.74
CA LYS A 442 -40.39 10.04 28.61
C LYS A 442 -39.28 8.98 28.54
N SER A 443 -39.64 7.71 28.38
CA SER A 443 -38.69 6.60 28.22
C SER A 443 -37.91 6.63 26.90
N GLU A 444 -38.53 6.95 25.76
CA GLU A 444 -37.84 7.05 24.46
C GLU A 444 -36.87 8.23 24.45
N LYS A 445 -37.27 9.35 25.06
CA LYS A 445 -36.39 10.51 25.22
C LYS A 445 -35.14 10.16 26.02
N MET A 446 -35.31 9.44 27.13
CA MET A 446 -34.18 8.98 27.95
C MET A 446 -33.22 8.09 27.14
N ILE A 447 -33.75 7.17 26.32
CA ILE A 447 -32.92 6.31 25.45
C ILE A 447 -32.16 7.12 24.40
N LEU A 448 -32.82 8.10 23.76
CA LEU A 448 -32.16 8.98 22.78
C LEU A 448 -31.09 9.86 23.42
N ASP A 449 -31.35 10.39 24.61
CA ASP A 449 -30.40 11.20 25.38
C ASP A 449 -29.19 10.34 25.80
N GLU A 450 -29.41 9.10 26.25
CA GLU A 450 -28.35 8.14 26.58
C GLU A 450 -27.49 7.80 25.35
N LEU A 451 -28.13 7.47 24.21
CA LEU A 451 -27.43 7.22 22.95
C LEU A 451 -26.63 8.44 22.50
N SER A 452 -27.21 9.64 22.59
CA SER A 452 -26.54 10.89 22.24
C SER A 452 -25.30 11.08 23.11
N ASN A 453 -25.41 10.91 24.43
CA ASN A 453 -24.27 11.03 25.35
C ASN A 453 -23.17 10.00 25.04
N ASN A 454 -23.55 8.75 24.75
CA ASN A 454 -22.60 7.70 24.38
C ASN A 454 -21.88 8.01 23.05
N ILE A 455 -22.60 8.54 22.06
CA ILE A 455 -22.03 8.99 20.79
C ILE A 455 -21.07 10.15 21.02
N GLN A 456 -21.44 11.14 21.83
CA GLN A 456 -20.60 12.28 22.16
C GLN A 456 -19.30 11.85 22.84
N ASP A 457 -19.37 11.04 23.90
CA ASP A 457 -18.19 10.49 24.59
C ASP A 457 -17.28 9.69 23.64
N THR A 458 -17.89 8.86 22.79
CA THR A 458 -17.14 8.08 21.80
C THR A 458 -16.44 8.97 20.78
N LEU A 459 -17.12 10.02 20.29
CA LEU A 459 -16.55 10.97 19.33
C LEU A 459 -15.45 11.83 19.95
N GLN A 460 -15.60 12.25 21.22
CA GLN A 460 -14.55 12.96 21.95
C GLN A 460 -13.30 12.08 22.10
N LYS A 461 -13.45 10.82 22.49
CA LYS A 461 -12.33 9.86 22.55
C LYS A 461 -11.70 9.65 21.19
N TYR A 462 -12.51 9.48 20.15
CA TYR A 462 -12.03 9.30 18.77
C TYR A 462 -11.25 10.52 18.28
N LEU A 463 -11.72 11.74 18.58
CA LEU A 463 -11.02 12.99 18.30
C LEU A 463 -9.65 13.03 18.98
N LEU A 464 -9.61 12.78 20.29
CA LEU A 464 -8.38 12.77 21.07
C LEU A 464 -7.39 11.73 20.55
N TYR A 465 -7.83 10.49 20.32
CA TYR A 465 -6.98 9.44 19.79
C TYR A 465 -6.50 9.71 18.37
N SER A 466 -7.30 10.39 17.54
CA SER A 466 -6.87 10.83 16.21
C SER A 466 -5.75 11.87 16.28
N MET A 467 -5.72 12.70 17.32
CA MET A 467 -4.65 13.68 17.56
C MET A 467 -3.43 13.07 18.26
N PHE A 468 -3.63 12.15 19.20
CA PHE A 468 -2.55 11.54 19.99
C PHE A 468 -1.69 10.55 19.18
N GLN A 469 -2.30 9.84 18.23
CA GLN A 469 -1.61 8.90 17.36
C GLN A 469 -0.43 9.54 16.58
N PRO A 470 -0.59 10.64 15.84
CA PRO A 470 0.54 11.29 15.18
C PRO A 470 1.53 11.92 16.17
N LEU A 471 1.09 12.37 17.36
CA LEU A 471 1.99 12.87 18.41
C LEU A 471 2.94 11.78 18.93
N ALA A 472 2.55 10.50 18.87
CA ALA A 472 3.41 9.39 19.30
C ALA A 472 4.72 9.28 18.49
N LEU A 473 4.78 9.89 17.29
CA LEU A 473 5.97 9.92 16.44
C LEU A 473 7.02 10.94 16.92
N PHE A 474 6.63 11.97 17.66
CA PHE A 474 7.56 13.00 18.13
C PHE A 474 8.41 12.54 19.30
N ASP A 475 9.47 13.28 19.60
CA ASP A 475 10.32 13.07 20.79
C ASP A 475 9.60 13.37 22.12
N GLY A 476 10.19 12.96 23.23
CA GLY A 476 9.62 13.12 24.57
C GLY A 476 9.26 14.55 24.97
N ASP A 477 10.11 15.51 24.63
CA ASP A 477 9.92 16.92 25.01
C ASP A 477 8.78 17.54 24.19
N SER A 478 8.73 17.24 22.90
CA SER A 478 7.62 17.62 22.02
C SER A 478 6.29 17.06 22.53
N ARG A 479 6.23 15.78 22.91
CA ARG A 479 5.01 15.16 23.45
C ARG A 479 4.55 15.82 24.75
N ASP A 480 5.47 16.16 25.65
CA ASP A 480 5.15 16.88 26.88
C ASP A 480 4.63 18.30 26.60
N LYS A 481 5.26 19.04 25.68
CA LYS A 481 4.80 20.36 25.22
C LYS A 481 3.36 20.30 24.70
N PHE A 482 3.06 19.35 23.82
CA PHE A 482 1.71 19.22 23.24
C PHE A 482 0.68 18.77 24.28
N ALA A 483 1.03 17.85 25.18
CA ALA A 483 0.14 17.39 26.24
C ALA A 483 -0.35 18.55 27.14
N LYS A 484 0.56 19.47 27.51
CA LYS A 484 0.22 20.69 28.27
C LYS A 484 -0.73 21.60 27.51
N LYS A 485 -0.46 21.85 26.22
CA LYS A 485 -1.34 22.69 25.39
C LYS A 485 -2.73 22.07 25.23
N ILE A 486 -2.83 20.76 25.00
CA ILE A 486 -4.10 20.06 24.84
C ILE A 486 -4.89 20.07 26.15
N SER A 487 -4.24 19.89 27.30
CA SER A 487 -4.86 20.01 28.63
C SER A 487 -5.59 21.35 28.80
N SER A 488 -4.95 22.46 28.38
CA SER A 488 -5.57 23.79 28.46
C SER A 488 -6.84 23.93 27.61
N ILE A 489 -6.91 23.24 26.47
CA ILE A 489 -8.07 23.24 25.56
C ILE A 489 -9.19 22.40 26.14
N LEU A 490 -8.90 21.20 26.64
CA LEU A 490 -9.90 20.34 27.25
C LEU A 490 -10.55 21.02 28.45
N LYS A 491 -9.76 21.68 29.30
CA LYS A 491 -10.28 22.49 30.40
C LYS A 491 -11.21 23.61 29.91
N LYS A 492 -10.84 24.30 28.82
CA LYS A 492 -11.65 25.38 28.23
C LYS A 492 -13.00 24.87 27.69
N TYR A 493 -13.03 23.72 27.02
CA TYR A 493 -14.23 23.25 26.29
C TYR A 493 -15.04 22.17 27.03
N LEU A 494 -14.44 21.39 27.92
CA LEU A 494 -15.09 20.28 28.64
C LEU A 494 -15.35 20.59 30.13
N GLN A 495 -15.01 21.79 30.62
CA GLN A 495 -15.20 22.19 32.02
C GLN A 495 -14.63 21.18 33.04
N SER A 496 -13.49 20.57 32.74
CA SER A 496 -12.87 19.56 33.61
C SER A 496 -12.52 20.17 34.99
N THR A 497 -12.91 19.48 36.07
CA THR A 497 -12.61 19.90 37.46
C THR A 497 -11.23 19.43 37.94
N HIS A 498 -10.47 18.76 37.08
CA HIS A 498 -9.14 18.24 37.39
C HIS A 498 -8.07 19.34 37.34
N ASN A 499 -6.99 19.16 38.11
CA ASN A 499 -5.82 20.03 38.02
C ASN A 499 -5.13 19.83 36.66
N GLU A 500 -4.86 20.93 35.95
CA GLU A 500 -4.32 20.97 34.58
C GLU A 500 -3.00 20.20 34.43
N PHE A 501 -2.16 20.21 35.46
CA PHE A 501 -0.92 19.44 35.50
C PHE A 501 -1.18 17.92 35.55
N SER A 502 -2.19 17.50 36.30
CA SER A 502 -2.58 16.08 36.38
C SER A 502 -3.18 15.58 35.06
N GLU A 503 -3.94 16.42 34.37
CA GLU A 503 -4.54 16.09 33.08
C GLU A 503 -3.49 16.00 31.96
N ALA A 504 -2.50 16.91 31.94
CA ALA A 504 -1.37 16.85 31.01
C ALA A 504 -0.57 15.55 31.16
N LEU A 505 -0.34 15.08 32.40
CA LEU A 505 0.33 13.80 32.66
C LEU A 505 -0.45 12.60 32.11
N ILE A 506 -1.78 12.60 32.26
CA ILE A 506 -2.65 11.54 31.70
C ILE A 506 -2.61 11.56 30.17
N ILE A 507 -2.69 12.75 29.55
CA ILE A 507 -2.60 12.89 28.09
C ILE A 507 -1.25 12.35 27.60
N LYS A 508 -0.15 12.77 28.22
CA LYS A 508 1.18 12.29 27.86
C LYS A 508 1.27 10.77 28.00
N TYR A 509 0.77 10.20 29.10
CA TYR A 509 0.75 8.75 29.32
C TYR A 509 0.01 8.00 28.21
N ILE A 510 -1.12 8.52 27.72
CA ILE A 510 -1.86 7.92 26.60
C ILE A 510 -1.05 8.00 25.30
N ILE A 511 -0.42 9.15 25.01
CA ILE A 511 0.43 9.30 23.82
C ILE A 511 1.61 8.33 23.88
N ASP A 512 2.30 8.24 25.02
CA ASP A 512 3.41 7.32 25.23
C ASP A 512 2.96 5.86 25.13
N SER A 513 1.73 5.53 25.56
CA SER A 513 1.15 4.20 25.41
C SER A 513 0.94 3.82 23.95
N PHE A 514 0.47 4.75 23.10
CA PHE A 514 0.41 4.53 21.65
C PHE A 514 1.80 4.22 21.08
N ARG A 515 2.82 5.00 21.47
CA ARG A 515 4.21 4.80 21.04
C ARG A 515 4.76 3.44 21.48
N ALA A 516 4.59 3.08 22.75
CA ALA A 516 5.10 1.83 23.33
C ALA A 516 4.45 0.59 22.70
N THR A 517 3.16 0.66 22.37
CA THR A 517 2.40 -0.44 21.77
C THR A 517 2.43 -0.45 20.23
N ASN A 518 3.10 0.53 19.61
CA ASN A 518 3.12 0.70 18.16
C ASN A 518 1.72 0.86 17.52
N LEU A 519 0.71 1.29 18.29
CA LEU A 519 -0.67 1.53 17.86
C LEU A 519 -0.87 2.94 17.27
N PHE A 520 0.08 3.39 16.47
CA PHE A 520 0.03 4.64 15.72
C PHE A 520 0.32 4.38 14.23
N PRO A 521 0.14 5.37 13.34
CA PRO A 521 0.45 5.27 11.91
C PRO A 521 1.95 5.01 11.62
N GLN A 522 2.39 3.76 11.80
CA GLN A 522 3.81 3.37 11.66
C GLN A 522 4.40 3.62 10.27
N HIS A 523 3.57 3.81 9.25
CA HIS A 523 4.02 4.12 7.89
C HIS A 523 4.54 5.57 7.73
N TYR A 524 4.39 6.41 8.76
CA TYR A 524 5.04 7.73 8.83
C TYR A 524 6.43 7.68 9.47
N VAL A 525 6.84 6.56 10.05
CA VAL A 525 8.20 6.42 10.60
C VAL A 525 9.19 6.54 9.44
N ILE A 526 10.13 7.50 9.54
CA ILE A 526 10.98 7.90 8.41
C ILE A 526 11.94 6.79 7.97
N TYR A 527 12.40 5.99 8.92
CA TYR A 527 13.27 4.85 8.67
C TYR A 527 12.72 3.58 9.36
N PRO A 528 12.65 2.43 8.67
CA PRO A 528 12.06 1.24 9.24
C PRO A 528 12.70 0.81 10.56
N LEU A 529 11.86 0.34 11.47
CA LEU A 529 12.22 -0.22 12.77
C LEU A 529 12.75 0.75 13.85
N LEU A 530 12.81 2.07 13.60
CA LEU A 530 13.18 3.03 14.65
C LEU A 530 12.28 2.94 15.89
N ASN A 531 10.98 2.76 15.69
CA ASN A 531 10.00 2.64 16.78
C ASN A 531 10.13 1.32 17.57
N TYR A 532 10.87 0.36 17.04
CA TYR A 532 11.18 -0.92 17.68
C TYR A 532 12.50 -0.91 18.43
N LEU A 533 13.21 0.21 18.48
CA LEU A 533 14.43 0.32 19.28
C LEU A 533 14.11 0.32 20.78
N GLU A 534 14.99 -0.30 21.56
CA GLU A 534 15.00 -0.26 23.02
C GLU A 534 15.34 1.16 23.49
N ASN A 535 14.57 1.67 24.46
CA ASN A 535 14.82 2.97 25.11
C ASN A 535 14.98 4.18 24.16
N TYR A 536 14.47 4.11 22.92
CA TYR A 536 14.54 5.22 21.96
C TYR A 536 13.34 6.16 22.10
N ASP A 537 13.59 7.37 22.62
CA ASP A 537 12.58 8.41 22.77
C ASP A 537 12.74 9.62 21.84
N GLY A 538 13.56 9.51 20.80
CA GLY A 538 13.73 10.55 19.79
C GLY A 538 12.59 10.62 18.77
N ASP A 539 12.64 11.63 17.90
CA ASP A 539 11.69 11.83 16.81
C ASP A 539 11.77 10.65 15.81
N LEU A 540 10.61 10.08 15.44
CA LEU A 540 10.46 8.97 14.50
C LEU A 540 10.08 9.44 13.08
N PHE A 541 9.63 10.68 12.95
CA PHE A 541 9.12 11.26 11.72
C PHE A 541 10.17 12.12 11.00
N ASP A 542 11.00 12.83 11.75
CA ASP A 542 11.99 13.74 11.21
C ASP A 542 13.31 13.65 11.97
N VAL A 543 14.03 12.56 11.69
CA VAL A 543 15.36 12.29 12.21
C VAL A 543 16.30 11.94 11.07
N ASP A 544 17.52 12.46 11.14
CA ASP A 544 18.61 12.08 10.25
C ASP A 544 19.29 10.83 10.79
N VAL A 545 18.71 9.68 10.50
CA VAL A 545 19.11 8.39 11.09
C VAL A 545 20.56 8.02 10.82
N PHE A 546 21.11 8.43 9.68
CA PHE A 546 22.48 8.13 9.31
C PHE A 546 23.49 8.95 10.10
N ASN A 547 23.07 10.10 10.65
CA ASN A 547 23.96 11.04 11.32
C ASN A 547 23.62 11.31 12.80
N THR A 548 22.66 10.57 13.37
CA THR A 548 22.25 10.73 14.78
C THR A 548 23.01 9.75 15.69
N ASP A 549 23.97 10.22 16.47
CA ASP A 549 24.87 9.37 17.29
C ASP A 549 24.15 8.51 18.34
N SER A 550 23.04 9.01 18.91
CA SER A 550 22.26 8.28 19.91
C SER A 550 21.67 6.96 19.39
N LEU A 551 21.66 6.73 18.08
CA LEU A 551 21.20 5.50 17.46
C LEU A 551 22.28 4.40 17.38
N ASN A 552 23.55 4.72 17.60
CA ASN A 552 24.67 3.81 17.26
C ASN A 552 24.68 2.53 18.12
N PHE A 553 24.17 2.61 19.35
CA PHE A 553 24.21 1.52 20.33
C PHE A 553 22.85 0.87 20.60
N LEU A 554 21.79 1.29 19.90
CA LEU A 554 20.44 0.82 20.17
C LEU A 554 20.16 -0.52 19.48
N GLU A 555 19.55 -1.42 20.23
CA GLU A 555 19.10 -2.72 19.75
C GLU A 555 17.58 -2.74 19.52
N LEU A 556 17.12 -3.74 18.77
CA LEU A 556 15.69 -3.98 18.62
C LEU A 556 15.12 -4.63 19.88
N ASP A 557 14.01 -4.07 20.35
CA ASP A 557 13.23 -4.55 21.49
C ASP A 557 12.45 -5.81 21.10
N ASN A 558 12.78 -6.94 21.73
CA ASN A 558 12.13 -8.21 21.44
C ASN A 558 10.64 -8.20 21.78
N GLN A 559 10.22 -7.54 22.85
CA GLN A 559 8.81 -7.48 23.26
C GLN A 559 7.98 -6.69 22.24
N LYS A 560 8.48 -5.54 21.76
CA LYS A 560 7.82 -4.76 20.70
C LYS A 560 7.70 -5.54 19.40
N LEU A 561 8.73 -6.31 19.06
CA LEU A 561 8.71 -7.14 17.86
C LEU A 561 7.76 -8.35 18.01
N ASP A 562 7.63 -8.92 19.20
CA ASP A 562 6.74 -10.06 19.47
C ASP A 562 5.25 -9.64 19.56
N THR A 563 5.00 -8.42 20.03
CA THR A 563 3.65 -7.84 20.18
C THR A 563 3.29 -6.89 19.03
N THR A 564 4.04 -6.92 17.93
CA THR A 564 3.84 -5.99 16.82
C THR A 564 2.42 -6.09 16.25
N PRO A 565 1.73 -4.96 16.03
CA PRO A 565 0.39 -4.96 15.45
C PRO A 565 0.41 -5.09 13.92
N ARG A 566 1.58 -5.26 13.29
CA ARG A 566 1.72 -5.40 11.83
C ARG A 566 2.76 -6.43 11.44
N PHE A 567 2.67 -6.90 10.21
CA PHE A 567 3.74 -7.68 9.60
C PHE A 567 4.98 -6.80 9.33
N ILE A 568 6.16 -7.29 9.71
CA ILE A 568 7.45 -6.64 9.44
C ILE A 568 8.12 -7.36 8.25
N HIS A 569 8.44 -6.61 7.21
CA HIS A 569 9.03 -7.17 5.99
C HIS A 569 10.54 -7.36 6.09
N LEU A 570 11.09 -8.32 5.32
CA LEU A 570 12.52 -8.60 5.28
C LEU A 570 13.36 -7.36 4.94
N TYR A 571 12.92 -6.55 3.96
CA TYR A 571 13.65 -5.35 3.57
C TYR A 571 13.79 -4.33 4.71
N GLU A 572 12.86 -4.32 5.68
CA GLU A 572 12.92 -3.44 6.85
C GLU A 572 14.05 -3.85 7.78
N TYR A 573 14.24 -5.16 7.99
CA TYR A 573 15.40 -5.70 8.71
C TYR A 573 16.70 -5.44 7.96
N GLN A 574 16.71 -5.59 6.63
CA GLN A 574 17.90 -5.33 5.82
C GLN A 574 18.34 -3.85 5.92
N LEU A 575 17.39 -2.91 5.80
CA LEU A 575 17.65 -1.48 5.99
C LEU A 575 18.17 -1.16 7.39
N PHE A 576 17.58 -1.76 8.42
CA PHE A 576 17.99 -1.57 9.81
C PHE A 576 19.43 -2.06 10.06
N PHE A 577 19.75 -3.30 9.66
CA PHE A 577 21.09 -3.86 9.89
C PHE A 577 22.15 -3.19 8.99
N ALA A 578 21.79 -2.74 7.79
CA ALA A 578 22.70 -1.96 6.96
C ALA A 578 23.07 -0.62 7.64
N LEU A 579 22.07 0.09 8.18
CA LEU A 579 22.29 1.33 8.95
C LEU A 579 23.16 1.06 10.17
N LYS A 580 22.87 0.00 10.92
CA LYS A 580 23.62 -0.36 12.12
C LYS A 580 25.10 -0.62 11.80
N ASN A 581 25.40 -1.44 10.79
CA ASN A 581 26.77 -1.77 10.41
C ASN A 581 27.58 -0.55 9.98
N LEU A 582 26.98 0.35 9.16
CA LEU A 582 27.63 1.60 8.76
C LEU A 582 28.05 2.46 9.96
N LYS A 583 27.30 2.39 11.06
CA LYS A 583 27.51 3.21 12.25
C LYS A 583 28.41 2.57 13.29
N SER A 584 28.34 1.26 13.47
CA SER A 584 29.05 0.57 14.56
C SER A 584 30.42 0.04 14.16
N GLU A 585 30.60 -0.36 12.90
CA GLU A 585 31.82 -1.03 12.44
C GLU A 585 32.55 -0.26 11.33
N ASN A 586 32.04 0.91 10.90
CA ASN A 586 32.56 1.71 9.76
C ASN A 586 32.72 0.91 8.44
N HIS A 587 32.15 -0.30 8.36
CA HIS A 587 32.24 -1.22 7.22
C HIS A 587 30.88 -1.91 7.01
N LEU A 588 30.56 -2.26 5.76
CA LEU A 588 29.33 -3.01 5.40
C LEU A 588 29.51 -4.52 5.39
N THR A 589 30.76 -4.97 5.41
CA THR A 589 31.17 -6.36 5.18
C THR A 589 31.55 -7.05 6.47
N GLU A 590 32.23 -6.38 7.40
CA GLU A 590 32.65 -6.98 8.66
C GLU A 590 31.48 -7.31 9.60
N CYS A 591 31.61 -8.43 10.29
CA CYS A 591 30.80 -8.79 11.43
C CYS A 591 31.83 -9.19 12.49
N SER A 592 31.92 -8.43 13.58
CA SER A 592 32.73 -8.83 14.74
C SER A 592 32.56 -10.33 15.05
N LYS A 593 33.70 -11.02 15.21
CA LYS A 593 33.96 -12.48 15.14
C LYS A 593 33.05 -13.44 15.96
N SER A 594 31.97 -12.99 16.59
CA SER A 594 31.15 -13.78 17.53
C SER A 594 29.82 -14.30 16.97
N THR A 595 29.37 -13.91 15.78
CA THR A 595 28.02 -14.30 15.28
C THR A 595 27.95 -14.96 13.90
N CYS A 596 29.03 -14.95 13.12
CA CYS A 596 29.10 -15.64 11.82
C CYS A 596 29.86 -16.97 11.98
N SER A 597 29.16 -18.09 11.89
CA SER A 597 29.69 -19.44 12.12
C SER A 597 30.39 -20.07 10.90
N THR A 598 30.87 -19.27 9.95
CA THR A 598 31.61 -19.75 8.76
C THR A 598 32.94 -19.02 8.65
N SER A 599 34.02 -19.78 8.51
CA SER A 599 35.40 -19.34 8.72
C SER A 599 36.07 -18.57 7.57
N ASP A 600 35.35 -18.14 6.53
CA ASP A 600 35.98 -17.46 5.38
C ASP A 600 35.22 -16.17 4.97
N SER A 601 35.84 -15.01 5.23
CA SER A 601 35.46 -13.63 4.86
C SER A 601 34.06 -13.11 5.28
N PRO A 602 33.96 -11.94 5.92
CA PRO A 602 32.67 -11.40 6.34
C PRO A 602 31.98 -10.75 5.12
N LEU A 603 30.94 -11.43 4.60
CA LEU A 603 30.26 -11.11 3.34
C LEU A 603 28.87 -10.55 3.61
N CYS A 604 28.61 -9.28 3.25
CA CYS A 604 27.32 -8.57 3.40
C CYS A 604 26.51 -9.05 4.62
N CYS A 605 27.14 -9.09 5.79
CA CYS A 605 26.63 -9.84 6.95
C CYS A 605 25.26 -9.32 7.42
N TYR A 606 24.94 -8.05 7.15
CA TYR A 606 23.63 -7.47 7.44
C TYR A 606 22.49 -8.16 6.68
N LEU A 607 22.70 -8.60 5.43
CA LEU A 607 21.70 -9.33 4.65
C LEU A 607 21.44 -10.71 5.28
N GLN A 608 22.50 -11.42 5.63
CA GLN A 608 22.41 -12.75 6.27
C GLN A 608 21.75 -12.65 7.65
N LYS A 609 22.13 -11.63 8.45
CA LYS A 609 21.53 -11.35 9.76
C LYS A 609 20.05 -11.01 9.66
N ALA A 610 19.68 -10.16 8.70
CA ALA A 610 18.28 -9.84 8.41
C ALA A 610 17.47 -11.09 8.04
N ASN A 611 18.01 -11.94 7.15
CA ASN A 611 17.38 -13.20 6.77
C ASN A 611 17.20 -14.16 7.95
N SER A 612 18.23 -14.29 8.80
CA SER A 612 18.18 -15.16 9.99
C SER A 612 17.09 -14.71 10.97
N ILE A 613 17.02 -13.40 11.28
CA ILE A 613 16.04 -12.85 12.22
C ILE A 613 14.63 -12.91 11.62
N PHE A 614 14.47 -12.53 10.36
CA PHE A 614 13.20 -12.63 9.64
C PHE A 614 12.71 -14.08 9.61
N GLY A 615 13.59 -15.03 9.30
CA GLY A 615 13.31 -16.47 9.28
C GLY A 615 12.84 -16.97 10.65
N LYS A 616 13.59 -16.69 11.73
CA LYS A 616 13.21 -17.10 13.11
C LYS A 616 11.82 -16.58 13.50
N ARG A 617 11.52 -15.31 13.22
CA ARG A 617 10.28 -14.66 13.66
C ARG A 617 9.07 -15.03 12.80
N THR A 618 9.28 -15.17 11.49
CA THR A 618 8.21 -15.55 10.56
C THR A 618 7.87 -17.04 10.71
N TYR A 619 8.88 -17.90 10.87
CA TYR A 619 8.70 -19.34 11.04
C TYR A 619 7.94 -19.69 12.33
N ASN A 620 8.31 -19.09 13.47
CA ASN A 620 7.62 -19.36 14.74
C ASN A 620 6.10 -19.12 14.64
N ASN A 621 5.69 -18.21 13.75
CA ASN A 621 4.29 -17.89 13.52
C ASN A 621 3.64 -18.75 12.41
N TRP A 622 4.40 -19.36 11.48
CA TRP A 622 3.88 -20.03 10.27
C TRP A 622 4.15 -21.56 10.19
N GLY A 623 4.98 -22.15 11.05
CA GLY A 623 5.09 -23.60 11.20
C GLY A 623 5.77 -24.38 10.05
N SER A 624 6.47 -23.72 9.12
CA SER A 624 7.12 -24.33 7.94
C SER A 624 8.58 -23.88 7.76
N GLN A 625 9.44 -24.72 7.15
CA GLN A 625 10.85 -24.40 6.83
C GLN A 625 11.02 -23.11 6.01
N TYR A 626 11.74 -22.13 6.57
CA TYR A 626 12.13 -20.89 5.88
C TYR A 626 13.45 -21.12 5.16
N ASP A 627 13.40 -21.16 3.83
CA ASP A 627 14.58 -21.11 3.00
C ASP A 627 14.92 -19.65 2.69
N SER A 628 16.20 -19.29 2.79
CA SER A 628 16.63 -17.90 2.59
C SER A 628 16.44 -17.50 1.12
N HIS A 629 15.54 -16.54 0.86
CA HIS A 629 15.28 -16.05 -0.49
C HIS A 629 16.33 -15.06 -1.01
N VAL A 630 17.19 -14.55 -0.13
CA VAL A 630 18.38 -13.80 -0.49
C VAL A 630 19.57 -14.56 0.07
N THR A 631 20.46 -15.05 -0.79
CA THR A 631 21.69 -15.71 -0.35
C THR A 631 22.90 -14.89 -0.75
N VAL A 632 23.92 -14.95 0.11
CA VAL A 632 25.18 -14.25 -0.05
C VAL A 632 26.28 -15.29 0.11
N THR A 633 27.08 -15.49 -0.93
CA THR A 633 28.16 -16.49 -0.97
C THR A 633 29.45 -15.86 -1.51
N PRO A 634 30.63 -16.32 -1.08
CA PRO A 634 31.89 -15.90 -1.71
C PRO A 634 31.89 -16.23 -3.20
N TYR A 635 32.53 -15.39 -4.02
CA TYR A 635 32.82 -15.69 -5.41
C TYR A 635 34.33 -15.89 -5.59
N LEU A 636 34.72 -16.97 -6.29
CA LEU A 636 36.14 -17.31 -6.49
C LEU A 636 36.82 -16.27 -7.39
N CYS A 637 37.84 -15.60 -6.87
CA CYS A 637 38.66 -14.65 -7.62
C CYS A 637 39.87 -15.38 -8.24
N MET A 638 40.36 -14.89 -9.39
CA MET A 638 41.69 -15.26 -9.89
C MET A 638 42.73 -14.44 -9.14
N GLU A 639 43.76 -15.09 -8.57
CA GLU A 639 44.87 -14.38 -7.92
C GLU A 639 45.69 -13.61 -8.97
N TYR A 640 45.65 -12.28 -8.92
CA TYR A 640 46.47 -11.41 -9.77
C TYR A 640 47.74 -10.98 -9.02
N GLY A 641 48.76 -11.84 -8.97
CA GLY A 641 50.11 -11.49 -8.46
C GLY A 641 50.16 -10.78 -7.09
N GLU A 642 51.25 -10.07 -6.80
CA GLU A 642 51.38 -9.22 -5.61
C GLU A 642 50.52 -7.94 -5.75
N ASN A 643 49.20 -8.06 -5.60
CA ASN A 643 48.30 -6.91 -5.53
C ASN A 643 48.21 -6.41 -4.08
N PRO A 644 48.54 -5.13 -3.77
CA PRO A 644 48.51 -4.61 -2.40
C PRO A 644 47.12 -4.62 -1.74
N ASN A 645 46.03 -4.65 -2.52
CA ASN A 645 44.65 -4.75 -2.01
C ASN A 645 43.92 -5.92 -2.72
N PRO A 646 43.69 -7.07 -2.06
CA PRO A 646 43.00 -8.19 -2.69
C PRO A 646 41.53 -7.85 -2.94
N VAL A 647 40.97 -8.42 -4.00
CA VAL A 647 39.55 -8.28 -4.35
C VAL A 647 38.78 -9.52 -3.89
N HIS A 648 37.77 -9.32 -3.03
CA HIS A 648 36.87 -10.36 -2.55
C HIS A 648 35.45 -10.16 -3.10
N PRO A 649 35.16 -10.69 -4.29
CA PRO A 649 33.83 -10.60 -4.86
C PRO A 649 32.83 -11.51 -4.14
N THR A 650 31.55 -11.12 -4.22
CA THR A 650 30.43 -11.80 -3.56
C THR A 650 29.34 -12.11 -4.58
N LYS A 651 28.77 -13.31 -4.57
CA LYS A 651 27.55 -13.63 -5.32
C LYS A 651 26.34 -13.40 -4.44
N ILE A 652 25.41 -12.55 -4.89
CA ILE A 652 24.12 -12.30 -4.23
C ILE A 652 23.03 -12.90 -5.12
N THR A 653 22.36 -13.94 -4.65
CA THR A 653 21.28 -14.62 -5.40
C THR A 653 19.93 -14.31 -4.76
N ILE A 654 18.99 -13.86 -5.58
CA ILE A 654 17.62 -13.54 -5.17
C ILE A 654 16.67 -14.56 -5.79
N TYR A 655 16.12 -15.43 -4.95
CA TYR A 655 15.14 -16.44 -5.35
C TYR A 655 13.73 -15.85 -5.37
N SER A 656 12.99 -16.13 -6.44
CA SER A 656 11.62 -15.69 -6.64
C SER A 656 10.84 -16.76 -7.40
N ASP A 657 9.52 -16.75 -7.23
CA ASP A 657 8.61 -17.59 -8.01
C ASP A 657 8.40 -17.05 -9.45
N ASP A 658 8.82 -15.81 -9.69
CA ASP A 658 8.78 -15.19 -11.01
C ASP A 658 9.61 -16.01 -12.01
N LYS A 659 9.06 -16.20 -13.21
CA LYS A 659 9.81 -16.84 -14.30
C LYS A 659 11.05 -16.00 -14.64
N PRO A 660 12.19 -16.65 -14.95
CA PRO A 660 13.38 -15.96 -15.45
C PRO A 660 13.06 -15.05 -16.63
N LEU A 661 13.60 -13.82 -16.60
CA LEU A 661 13.41 -12.85 -17.66
C LEU A 661 14.42 -13.09 -18.78
N LYS A 662 13.93 -13.61 -19.91
CA LYS A 662 14.71 -13.79 -21.16
C LYS A 662 15.07 -12.48 -21.86
N LYS A 663 14.22 -11.47 -21.67
CA LYS A 663 14.42 -10.10 -22.11
C LYS A 663 14.19 -9.20 -20.91
N ILE A 664 15.06 -8.22 -20.73
CA ILE A 664 14.96 -7.25 -19.64
C ILE A 664 14.82 -5.85 -20.23
N ARG A 665 13.77 -5.13 -19.82
CA ARG A 665 13.53 -3.75 -20.22
C ARG A 665 14.13 -2.81 -19.19
N VAL A 666 15.12 -2.05 -19.62
CA VAL A 666 15.92 -1.18 -18.75
C VAL A 666 15.55 0.28 -18.98
N GLY A 667 15.30 1.02 -17.91
CA GLY A 667 15.06 2.46 -17.93
C GLY A 667 16.27 3.25 -17.42
N LEU A 668 16.84 4.11 -18.26
CA LEU A 668 17.97 4.96 -17.93
C LEU A 668 17.49 6.36 -17.57
N VAL A 669 17.74 6.81 -16.34
CA VAL A 669 17.27 8.11 -15.86
C VAL A 669 18.30 9.20 -16.18
N ASN A 670 17.90 10.15 -17.03
CA ASN A 670 18.68 11.34 -17.32
C ASN A 670 18.36 12.43 -16.29
N LEU A 671 18.99 12.35 -15.11
CA LEU A 671 18.79 13.28 -14.00
C LEU A 671 19.93 14.30 -13.92
N ARG A 672 19.57 15.58 -13.78
CA ARG A 672 20.55 16.65 -13.55
C ARG A 672 21.00 16.68 -12.11
N ILE A 673 22.24 16.30 -11.86
CA ILE A 673 22.88 16.47 -10.55
C ILE A 673 23.71 17.75 -10.62
N THR A 674 23.19 18.81 -10.01
CA THR A 674 23.86 20.12 -9.99
C THR A 674 25.08 20.10 -9.07
N GLU A 675 26.07 20.94 -9.36
CA GLU A 675 27.24 21.11 -8.50
C GLU A 675 26.85 21.50 -7.08
N LYS A 676 25.78 22.29 -6.91
CA LYS A 676 25.23 22.63 -5.60
C LYS A 676 24.76 21.40 -4.83
N ASN A 677 24.01 20.49 -5.47
CA ASN A 677 23.56 19.26 -4.81
C ASN A 677 24.74 18.35 -4.42
N LEU A 678 25.78 18.27 -5.26
CA LEU A 678 26.99 17.52 -4.95
C LEU A 678 27.72 18.13 -3.75
N ARG A 679 27.93 19.46 -3.72
CA ARG A 679 28.52 20.15 -2.57
C ARG A 679 27.74 19.94 -1.28
N GLN A 680 26.41 20.07 -1.34
CA GLN A 680 25.52 19.73 -0.22
C GLN A 680 25.67 18.29 0.26
N SER A 681 26.15 17.40 -0.61
CA SER A 681 26.39 16.01 -0.25
C SER A 681 27.70 15.82 0.50
N PHE A 682 28.78 16.59 0.25
CA PHE A 682 30.09 16.48 0.91
C PHE A 682 30.41 17.57 1.97
N GLU A 683 29.59 18.63 2.07
CA GLU A 683 29.67 19.72 3.09
C GLU A 683 28.43 19.75 4.01
N PRO A 684 28.12 18.67 4.77
CA PRO A 684 26.83 18.49 5.41
C PRO A 684 26.55 19.43 6.59
N LEU A 685 27.58 20.04 7.18
CA LEU A 685 27.47 21.01 8.28
C LEU A 685 27.05 22.40 7.81
N GLU A 686 27.60 22.83 6.67
CA GLU A 686 27.33 24.16 6.12
C GLU A 686 26.07 24.16 5.26
N MET A 687 25.83 23.06 4.54
CA MET A 687 24.72 22.96 3.59
C MET A 687 24.00 21.61 3.71
N PRO A 688 22.77 21.56 4.27
CA PRO A 688 22.04 20.29 4.37
C PRO A 688 21.70 19.74 2.96
N PRO A 689 21.61 18.40 2.81
CA PRO A 689 21.19 17.76 1.58
C PRO A 689 19.90 18.35 1.00
N ASN A 690 19.86 18.51 -0.32
CA ASN A 690 18.67 19.02 -0.99
C ASN A 690 17.59 17.93 -1.08
N ILE A 691 16.69 17.93 -0.10
CA ILE A 691 15.47 17.13 -0.08
C ILE A 691 14.23 18.00 -0.39
N SER A 692 14.32 18.88 -1.38
CA SER A 692 13.17 19.70 -1.78
C SER A 692 12.10 18.90 -2.53
N LEU A 693 10.86 19.40 -2.51
CA LEU A 693 9.76 18.80 -3.24
C LEU A 693 10.02 18.80 -4.74
N GLU A 694 10.58 19.88 -5.29
CA GLU A 694 10.89 19.98 -6.73
C GLU A 694 11.81 18.84 -7.17
N ARG A 695 12.85 18.55 -6.37
CA ARG A 695 13.76 17.43 -6.66
C ARG A 695 13.05 16.07 -6.54
N TRP A 696 12.21 15.89 -5.54
CA TRP A 696 11.41 14.67 -5.38
C TRP A 696 10.44 14.44 -6.55
N LEU A 697 9.83 15.50 -7.09
CA LEU A 697 8.92 15.44 -8.23
C LEU A 697 9.64 15.00 -9.51
N LEU A 698 10.88 15.45 -9.74
CA LEU A 698 11.70 15.00 -10.87
C LEU A 698 11.97 13.49 -10.81
N ILE A 699 12.28 12.95 -9.63
CA ILE A 699 12.48 11.51 -9.43
C ILE A 699 11.16 10.76 -9.59
N SER A 700 10.07 11.28 -9.02
CA SER A 700 8.73 10.69 -9.12
C SER A 700 8.27 10.59 -10.57
N GLN A 701 8.55 11.61 -11.40
CA GLN A 701 8.25 11.61 -12.83
C GLN A 701 9.00 10.50 -13.58
N ALA A 702 10.29 10.30 -13.29
CA ALA A 702 11.08 9.23 -13.89
C ALA A 702 10.55 7.84 -13.50
N LEU A 703 10.21 7.65 -12.21
CA LEU A 703 9.65 6.40 -11.69
C LEU A 703 8.26 6.10 -12.27
N ASN A 704 7.39 7.10 -12.40
CA ASN A 704 6.08 6.96 -13.04
C ASN A 704 6.21 6.60 -14.52
N SER A 705 7.18 7.20 -15.22
CA SER A 705 7.51 6.83 -16.60
C SER A 705 7.96 5.37 -16.70
N ALA A 706 8.74 4.88 -15.73
CA ALA A 706 9.19 3.49 -15.71
C ALA A 706 8.02 2.50 -15.54
N VAL A 707 7.01 2.84 -14.73
CA VAL A 707 5.78 2.04 -14.60
C VAL A 707 4.99 2.04 -15.90
N LYS A 708 4.83 3.22 -16.52
CA LYS A 708 4.10 3.38 -17.79
C LYS A 708 4.76 2.60 -18.92
N ASP A 709 6.08 2.67 -19.00
CA ASP A 709 6.88 2.02 -20.04
C ASP A 709 7.24 0.57 -19.70
N LYS A 710 6.75 0.06 -18.56
CA LYS A 710 6.92 -1.32 -18.08
C LYS A 710 8.39 -1.75 -17.99
N CYS A 711 9.23 -0.88 -17.46
CA CYS A 711 10.63 -1.24 -17.19
C CYS A 711 10.71 -2.30 -16.09
N ASP A 712 11.65 -3.23 -16.24
CA ASP A 712 12.01 -4.21 -15.22
C ASP A 712 13.07 -3.65 -14.26
N LEU A 713 14.00 -2.83 -14.76
CA LEU A 713 15.13 -2.28 -14.01
C LEU A 713 15.33 -0.81 -14.37
N VAL A 714 15.54 0.06 -13.38
CA VAL A 714 15.77 1.51 -13.57
C VAL A 714 17.09 1.92 -12.96
N ILE A 715 17.90 2.67 -13.70
CA ILE A 715 19.25 3.09 -13.30
C ILE A 715 19.29 4.61 -13.20
N PHE A 716 19.78 5.12 -12.06
CA PHE A 716 20.10 6.52 -11.84
C PHE A 716 21.62 6.71 -11.75
N PRO A 717 22.12 7.95 -11.94
CA PRO A 717 23.54 8.25 -11.80
C PRO A 717 24.07 8.08 -10.36
N GLU A 718 25.40 8.19 -10.22
CA GLU A 718 26.08 8.26 -8.91
C GLU A 718 25.62 9.50 -8.11
N CYS A 719 25.64 9.46 -6.77
CA CYS A 719 25.25 10.57 -5.88
C CYS A 719 23.93 11.28 -6.27
N SER A 720 22.96 10.52 -6.81
CA SER A 720 21.71 11.07 -7.33
C SER A 720 20.62 11.17 -6.27
N ILE A 721 20.66 10.28 -5.28
CA ILE A 721 19.58 10.07 -4.30
C ILE A 721 20.04 10.41 -2.88
N PRO A 722 19.39 11.38 -2.21
CA PRO A 722 19.53 11.61 -0.77
C PRO A 722 19.22 10.36 0.05
N ASN A 723 20.05 10.06 1.06
CA ASN A 723 19.90 8.87 1.91
C ASN A 723 18.53 8.77 2.61
N ARG A 724 17.89 9.91 2.93
CA ARG A 724 16.54 9.97 3.50
C ARG A 724 15.47 9.29 2.63
N TRP A 725 15.65 9.23 1.32
CA TRP A 725 14.66 8.66 0.39
C TRP A 725 14.81 7.14 0.19
N LEU A 726 15.88 6.52 0.72
CA LEU A 726 16.16 5.10 0.54
C LEU A 726 15.00 4.18 0.99
N PRO A 727 14.37 4.35 2.17
CA PRO A 727 13.23 3.52 2.57
C PRO A 727 12.02 3.67 1.64
N LYS A 728 11.74 4.89 1.16
CA LYS A 728 10.62 5.18 0.27
C LYS A 728 10.83 4.51 -1.09
N LEU A 729 12.03 4.58 -1.66
CA LEU A 729 12.39 3.92 -2.90
C LEU A 729 12.38 2.40 -2.77
N THR A 730 12.81 1.86 -1.64
CA THR A 730 12.72 0.42 -1.32
C THR A 730 11.27 -0.06 -1.29
N HIS A 731 10.40 0.68 -0.61
CA HIS A 731 8.98 0.37 -0.61
C HIS A 731 8.38 0.47 -2.02
N TRP A 732 8.73 1.51 -2.78
CA TRP A 732 8.24 1.67 -4.16
C TRP A 732 8.67 0.52 -5.07
N SER A 733 9.94 0.11 -5.01
CA SER A 733 10.48 -1.02 -5.78
C SER A 733 9.77 -2.32 -5.43
N LYS A 734 9.56 -2.60 -4.13
CA LYS A 734 8.73 -3.72 -3.66
C LYS A 734 7.32 -3.68 -4.25
N GLN A 735 6.62 -2.55 -4.23
CA GLN A 735 5.22 -2.52 -4.69
C GLN A 735 5.10 -2.80 -6.19
N HIS A 736 5.96 -2.15 -6.98
CA HIS A 736 5.94 -2.21 -8.44
C HIS A 736 6.66 -3.42 -9.01
N GLN A 737 7.49 -4.10 -8.22
CA GLN A 737 8.34 -5.21 -8.66
C GLN A 737 9.28 -4.80 -9.81
N ILE A 738 9.79 -3.56 -9.72
CA ILE A 738 10.78 -2.94 -10.62
C ILE A 738 12.09 -2.72 -9.84
N GLY A 739 13.20 -3.23 -10.35
CA GLY A 739 14.52 -3.06 -9.75
C GLY A 739 15.03 -1.62 -9.87
N LEU A 740 15.76 -1.15 -8.87
CA LEU A 740 16.40 0.17 -8.89
C LEU A 740 17.90 0.04 -8.63
N VAL A 741 18.71 0.75 -9.41
CA VAL A 741 20.16 0.92 -9.15
C VAL A 741 20.51 2.40 -9.16
N PHE A 742 21.16 2.88 -8.12
CA PHE A 742 21.49 4.31 -7.97
C PHE A 742 22.65 4.53 -7.00
N GLY A 743 23.33 5.68 -7.13
CA GLY A 743 24.26 6.15 -6.10
C GLY A 743 23.54 6.98 -5.03
N LEU A 744 23.82 6.68 -3.77
CA LEU A 744 23.41 7.51 -2.65
C LEU A 744 24.35 8.71 -2.50
N GLU A 745 23.79 9.83 -2.06
CA GLU A 745 24.57 10.92 -1.46
C GLU A 745 25.39 10.40 -0.26
N TYR A 746 26.55 11.03 0.00
CA TYR A 746 27.48 10.58 1.04
C TYR A 746 26.80 10.37 2.39
N ILE A 747 27.25 9.31 3.05
CA ILE A 747 26.92 8.97 4.43
C ILE A 747 28.16 9.16 5.29
N TYR A 748 27.99 9.59 6.53
CA TYR A 748 29.09 9.88 7.45
C TYR A 748 28.96 9.02 8.69
N ASN A 749 30.09 8.63 9.27
CA ASN A 749 30.09 8.08 10.62
C ASN A 749 29.84 9.17 11.69
N THR A 750 30.32 10.39 11.44
CA THR A 750 30.04 11.59 12.23
C THR A 750 29.99 12.83 11.33
N LYS A 751 29.08 13.76 11.64
CA LYS A 751 28.97 15.04 10.92
C LYS A 751 29.99 16.09 11.35
N SER A 752 30.64 15.94 12.49
CA SER A 752 31.51 16.96 13.07
C SER A 752 32.97 16.56 12.94
N PRO A 753 33.64 16.86 11.81
CA PRO A 753 35.07 16.67 11.68
C PRO A 753 35.81 17.54 12.70
N ASP A 754 36.70 16.94 13.48
CA ASP A 754 37.51 17.67 14.45
C ASP A 754 38.57 18.50 13.70
N THR A 755 38.38 19.81 13.66
CA THR A 755 39.22 20.72 12.87
C THR A 755 40.55 21.09 13.56
N SER A 756 40.85 20.52 14.74
CA SER A 756 42.10 20.80 15.45
C SER A 756 43.24 19.90 14.97
N PRO A 757 44.32 20.44 14.37
CA PRO A 757 45.47 19.67 13.91
C PRO A 757 46.42 19.31 15.07
N SER A 758 45.89 18.91 16.23
CA SER A 758 46.70 18.43 17.34
C SER A 758 46.77 16.91 17.32
N ASN A 759 47.99 16.39 17.32
CA ASN A 759 48.40 14.99 17.39
C ASN A 759 47.77 14.18 18.54
N ASN A 760 46.46 14.00 18.54
CA ASN A 760 45.79 13.02 19.39
C ASN A 760 45.68 11.73 18.60
N THR A 761 46.57 10.79 18.90
CA THR A 761 46.60 9.40 18.40
C THR A 761 45.42 8.57 18.92
N GLY A 762 44.24 9.19 19.11
CA GLY A 762 43.07 8.57 19.71
C GLY A 762 41.72 9.22 19.36
N SER A 763 41.64 10.20 18.46
CA SER A 763 40.35 10.66 17.92
C SER A 763 39.90 9.75 16.76
N GLU A 764 38.63 9.36 16.76
CA GLU A 764 38.03 8.59 15.66
C GLU A 764 38.10 9.40 14.36
N LYS A 765 38.59 8.78 13.28
CA LYS A 765 38.60 9.41 11.96
C LYS A 765 37.17 9.65 11.46
N CYS A 766 36.90 10.83 10.95
CA CYS A 766 35.63 11.16 10.30
C CYS A 766 35.67 10.64 8.86
N ILE A 767 34.75 9.75 8.49
CA ILE A 767 34.76 9.00 7.23
C ILE A 767 33.53 9.35 6.39
N ALA A 768 33.72 9.53 5.08
CA ALA A 768 32.65 9.75 4.11
C ALA A 768 32.48 8.54 3.16
N PHE A 769 31.32 7.91 3.23
CA PHE A 769 30.96 6.73 2.44
C PHE A 769 30.20 7.11 1.17
N ASN A 770 30.77 6.81 0.00
CA ASN A 770 30.06 6.84 -1.28
C ASN A 770 29.49 5.44 -1.55
N LEU A 771 28.15 5.33 -1.61
CA LEU A 771 27.47 4.04 -1.70
C LEU A 771 26.74 3.88 -3.02
N THR A 772 26.89 2.69 -3.62
CA THR A 772 25.97 2.19 -4.64
C THR A 772 24.88 1.35 -4.00
N THR A 773 23.66 1.49 -4.50
CA THR A 773 22.48 0.76 -4.02
C THR A 773 21.87 -0.03 -5.16
N ALA A 774 21.59 -1.31 -4.89
CA ALA A 774 20.74 -2.17 -5.72
C ALA A 774 19.52 -2.61 -4.91
N LEU A 775 18.33 -2.18 -5.35
CA LEU A 775 17.04 -2.60 -4.81
C LEU A 775 16.45 -3.62 -5.78
N LEU A 776 16.47 -4.88 -5.41
CA LEU A 776 16.10 -6.00 -6.28
C LEU A 776 14.83 -6.67 -5.74
N PRO A 777 13.64 -6.34 -6.28
CA PRO A 777 12.38 -6.84 -5.79
C PRO A 777 12.15 -8.30 -6.19
N PHE A 778 11.41 -9.01 -5.36
CA PHE A 778 11.02 -10.39 -5.63
C PHE A 778 9.67 -10.70 -5.01
N GLN A 779 9.05 -11.75 -5.51
CA GLN A 779 7.77 -12.25 -5.07
C GLN A 779 7.83 -13.75 -4.78
N ILE A 780 7.17 -14.15 -3.69
CA ILE A 780 7.11 -15.54 -3.19
C ILE A 780 5.65 -15.95 -3.03
N ASN A 781 5.36 -17.19 -3.42
CA ASN A 781 4.05 -17.83 -3.44
C ASN A 781 2.95 -16.96 -4.08
N ASP A 782 3.30 -16.18 -5.10
CA ASP A 782 2.46 -15.16 -5.73
C ASP A 782 1.80 -14.15 -4.77
N LYS A 783 2.29 -14.02 -3.53
CA LYS A 783 1.62 -13.24 -2.47
C LYS A 783 2.56 -12.30 -1.74
N TYR A 784 3.71 -12.80 -1.29
CA TYR A 784 4.66 -12.01 -0.51
C TYR A 784 5.61 -11.26 -1.43
N LYS A 785 5.41 -9.96 -1.55
CA LYS A 785 6.34 -9.04 -2.22
C LYS A 785 7.38 -8.54 -1.23
N SER A 786 8.66 -8.58 -1.62
CA SER A 786 9.76 -8.00 -0.86
C SER A 786 10.80 -7.39 -1.80
N CYS A 787 11.90 -6.91 -1.23
CA CYS A 787 13.03 -6.32 -1.94
C CYS A 787 14.32 -6.65 -1.22
N CYS A 788 15.33 -7.12 -1.96
CA CYS A 788 16.71 -7.19 -1.48
C CYS A 788 17.30 -5.79 -1.52
N VAL A 789 17.85 -5.32 -0.40
CA VAL A 789 18.50 -4.01 -0.27
C VAL A 789 20.00 -4.20 -0.19
N SER A 790 20.69 -4.13 -1.34
CA SER A 790 22.15 -4.28 -1.39
C SER A 790 22.83 -2.91 -1.46
N LEU A 791 23.55 -2.55 -0.40
CA LEU A 791 24.45 -1.40 -0.34
C LEU A 791 25.90 -1.86 -0.50
N ARG A 792 26.71 -1.09 -1.24
CA ARG A 792 28.15 -1.33 -1.43
C ARG A 792 28.94 -0.02 -1.41
N ILE A 793 30.01 0.03 -0.62
CA ILE A 793 30.96 1.14 -0.58
C ILE A 793 31.79 1.14 -1.86
N LYS A 794 32.02 2.33 -2.43
CA LYS A 794 32.89 2.55 -3.58
C LYS A 794 34.33 2.14 -3.23
N ASN A 795 34.97 1.35 -4.09
CA ASN A 795 36.34 0.89 -3.89
C ASN A 795 37.36 1.98 -4.25
N HIS A 796 37.15 2.65 -5.40
CA HIS A 796 38.09 3.60 -5.97
C HIS A 796 37.45 4.99 -6.08
N TYR A 797 37.82 5.90 -5.18
CA TYR A 797 37.39 7.30 -5.22
C TYR A 797 38.18 8.07 -6.30
N GLY A 798 37.55 9.04 -6.94
CA GLY A 798 38.23 9.86 -7.95
C GLY A 798 39.23 10.83 -7.31
N PRO A 799 40.33 11.23 -7.98
CA PRO A 799 41.34 12.13 -7.40
C PRO A 799 40.76 13.49 -6.94
N GLN A 800 39.80 14.04 -7.69
CA GLN A 800 39.13 15.29 -7.33
C GLN A 800 38.16 15.10 -6.16
N GLU A 801 37.45 13.96 -6.14
CA GLU A 801 36.53 13.59 -5.06
C GLU A 801 37.27 13.44 -3.73
N GLU A 802 38.40 12.74 -3.73
CA GLU A 802 39.26 12.59 -2.55
C GLU A 802 39.78 13.95 -2.04
N LYS A 803 40.20 14.82 -2.96
CA LYS A 803 40.67 16.16 -2.61
C LYS A 803 39.56 16.99 -1.95
N GLU A 804 38.34 16.94 -2.46
CA GLU A 804 37.18 17.68 -1.92
C GLU A 804 36.82 17.16 -0.51
N LEU A 805 36.73 15.84 -0.32
CA LEU A 805 36.44 15.25 1.00
C LEU A 805 37.51 15.60 2.05
N ASN A 806 38.78 15.52 1.67
CA ASN A 806 39.89 15.87 2.55
C ASN A 806 39.86 17.36 2.95
N MET A 807 39.47 18.26 2.03
CA MET A 807 39.30 19.69 2.35
C MET A 807 38.18 19.94 3.36
N CYS A 808 37.14 19.10 3.34
CA CYS A 808 36.04 19.13 4.31
C CYS A 808 36.37 18.40 5.64
N GLY A 809 37.59 17.88 5.79
CA GLY A 809 38.02 17.17 7.01
C GLY A 809 37.59 15.70 7.08
N TYR A 810 37.13 15.11 5.98
CA TYR A 810 36.75 13.71 5.90
C TYR A 810 37.84 12.86 5.26
N SER A 811 38.11 11.70 5.85
CA SER A 811 38.93 10.64 5.28
C SER A 811 38.10 9.68 4.44
N LEU A 812 38.76 8.97 3.52
CA LEU A 812 38.17 7.86 2.81
C LEU A 812 38.06 6.61 3.70
N PRO A 813 37.08 5.71 3.46
CA PRO A 813 36.98 4.46 4.18
C PRO A 813 38.19 3.56 3.88
N ASP A 814 38.84 3.02 4.91
CA ASP A 814 39.88 2.02 4.76
C ASP A 814 39.24 0.63 4.61
N LEU A 815 39.07 0.17 3.38
CA LEU A 815 38.34 -1.07 3.12
C LEU A 815 39.14 -2.34 3.44
N GLY A 816 40.47 -2.25 3.52
CA GLY A 816 41.40 -3.39 3.58
C GLY A 816 41.39 -4.31 2.36
N THR A 817 40.23 -4.53 1.73
CA THR A 817 39.98 -5.37 0.56
C THR A 817 38.88 -4.77 -0.29
N SER A 818 39.02 -4.80 -1.62
CA SER A 818 37.97 -4.31 -2.53
C SER A 818 36.86 -5.35 -2.66
N THR A 819 35.60 -4.90 -2.74
CA THR A 819 34.45 -5.81 -2.90
C THR A 819 33.59 -5.42 -4.09
N TYR A 820 33.15 -6.43 -4.85
CA TYR A 820 32.20 -6.30 -5.95
C TYR A 820 31.13 -7.37 -5.81
N HIS A 821 29.91 -7.07 -6.26
CA HIS A 821 28.80 -8.01 -6.22
C HIS A 821 28.47 -8.53 -7.62
N LEU A 822 28.36 -9.85 -7.73
CA LEU A 822 27.70 -10.56 -8.83
C LEU A 822 26.26 -10.84 -8.40
N TYR A 823 25.31 -10.10 -8.97
CA TYR A 823 23.90 -10.28 -8.70
C TYR A 823 23.34 -11.36 -9.61
N ASN A 824 22.61 -12.33 -9.05
CA ASN A 824 21.70 -13.20 -9.79
C ASN A 824 20.26 -12.83 -9.40
N TRP A 825 19.53 -12.21 -10.34
CA TRP A 825 18.18 -11.71 -10.12
C TRP A 825 17.31 -11.98 -11.35
N ARG A 826 16.18 -12.65 -11.13
CA ARG A 826 15.24 -13.07 -12.21
C ARG A 826 15.94 -13.82 -13.35
N GLY A 827 16.92 -14.67 -12.99
CA GLY A 827 17.72 -15.46 -13.93
C GLY A 827 18.79 -14.69 -14.71
N ASN A 828 19.02 -13.41 -14.38
CA ASN A 828 20.02 -12.56 -15.04
C ASN A 828 21.19 -12.29 -14.10
N GLN A 829 22.41 -12.37 -14.63
CA GLN A 829 23.66 -12.15 -13.92
C GLN A 829 24.29 -10.81 -14.30
N PHE A 830 24.50 -9.93 -13.33
CA PHE A 830 25.05 -8.59 -13.56
C PHE A 830 25.86 -8.05 -12.40
N THR A 831 26.56 -6.94 -12.64
CA THR A 831 27.37 -6.23 -11.64
C THR A 831 27.23 -4.71 -11.78
N ILE A 832 27.65 -3.97 -10.75
CA ILE A 832 27.52 -2.51 -10.65
C ILE A 832 28.88 -1.88 -10.34
N TYR A 833 29.32 -0.98 -11.21
CA TYR A 833 30.51 -0.15 -11.04
C TYR A 833 30.13 1.29 -10.76
N ASN A 834 30.88 1.93 -9.88
CA ASN A 834 30.67 3.32 -9.48
C ASN A 834 31.77 4.21 -10.07
N CYS A 835 31.45 4.87 -11.17
CA CYS A 835 32.27 5.90 -11.80
C CYS A 835 33.73 5.46 -12.00
N PHE A 836 34.68 6.03 -11.25
CA PHE A 836 36.12 5.82 -11.41
C PHE A 836 36.57 4.37 -11.25
N GLU A 837 35.77 3.49 -10.64
CA GLU A 837 36.03 2.04 -10.63
C GLU A 837 36.12 1.44 -12.04
N LEU A 838 35.47 2.05 -13.03
CA LEU A 838 35.60 1.66 -14.43
C LEU A 838 36.99 1.92 -15.00
N ALA A 839 37.86 2.70 -14.37
CA ALA A 839 39.22 2.92 -14.88
C ALA A 839 40.13 1.69 -14.65
N ASP A 840 39.83 0.86 -13.65
CA ASP A 840 40.65 -0.28 -13.26
C ASP A 840 40.35 -1.54 -14.10
N ILE A 841 41.29 -1.93 -14.97
CA ILE A 841 41.10 -3.06 -15.89
C ILE A 841 41.04 -4.41 -15.18
N GLN A 842 41.78 -4.59 -14.07
CA GLN A 842 41.77 -5.84 -13.32
C GLN A 842 40.42 -6.03 -12.64
N HIS A 843 39.88 -4.95 -12.07
CA HIS A 843 38.58 -4.98 -11.44
C HIS A 843 37.49 -5.29 -12.47
N ARG A 844 37.45 -4.57 -13.60
CA ARG A 844 36.47 -4.84 -14.68
C ARG A 844 36.46 -6.29 -15.16
N ALA A 845 37.60 -6.99 -15.10
CA ALA A 845 37.75 -8.36 -15.53
C ALA A 845 37.31 -9.43 -14.50
N ILE A 846 36.97 -9.06 -13.24
CA ILE A 846 36.63 -10.00 -12.16
C ILE A 846 35.54 -11.00 -12.58
N PHE A 847 34.51 -10.52 -13.28
CA PHE A 847 33.35 -11.31 -13.71
C PHE A 847 33.38 -11.63 -15.21
N ARG A 848 34.56 -11.75 -15.80
CA ARG A 848 34.70 -12.09 -17.21
C ARG A 848 34.01 -13.42 -17.52
N SER A 849 33.21 -13.43 -18.58
CA SER A 849 32.36 -14.56 -18.98
C SER A 849 31.22 -14.90 -18.02
N GLU A 850 30.95 -14.08 -16.98
CA GLU A 850 29.89 -14.29 -15.97
C GLU A 850 28.72 -13.30 -16.09
N LEU A 851 28.89 -12.23 -16.87
CA LEU A 851 27.90 -11.16 -16.96
C LEU A 851 27.03 -11.27 -18.21
N ASP A 852 25.72 -11.09 -18.01
CA ASP A 852 24.79 -10.72 -19.07
C ASP A 852 24.87 -9.21 -19.33
N PHE A 853 24.98 -8.42 -18.26
CA PHE A 853 25.17 -6.98 -18.35
C PHE A 853 25.99 -6.38 -17.21
N LEU A 854 26.59 -5.21 -17.46
CA LEU A 854 27.28 -4.38 -16.49
C LEU A 854 26.58 -3.03 -16.37
N ILE A 855 26.34 -2.58 -15.15
CA ILE A 855 25.79 -1.25 -14.87
C ILE A 855 26.91 -0.34 -14.36
N ALA A 856 26.94 0.89 -14.85
CA ALA A 856 27.84 1.91 -14.37
C ALA A 856 27.07 3.20 -14.03
N CYS A 857 27.13 3.59 -12.76
CA CYS A 857 26.58 4.85 -12.27
C CYS A 857 27.71 5.88 -12.18
N SER A 858 27.51 7.08 -12.68
CA SER A 858 28.61 8.05 -12.79
C SER A 858 28.15 9.50 -12.62
N VAL A 859 29.00 10.30 -11.99
CA VAL A 859 29.00 11.76 -12.11
C VAL A 859 30.35 12.16 -12.68
N ASN A 860 30.47 12.14 -14.01
CA ASN A 860 31.76 12.37 -14.65
C ASN A 860 31.71 13.37 -15.80
N ARG A 861 32.67 14.29 -15.78
CA ARG A 861 32.90 15.35 -16.76
C ARG A 861 33.66 14.85 -17.99
N ASP A 862 34.58 13.89 -17.82
CA ASP A 862 35.40 13.37 -18.90
C ASP A 862 34.68 12.26 -19.67
N VAL A 863 33.71 12.69 -20.47
CA VAL A 863 32.82 11.80 -21.21
C VAL A 863 33.61 10.94 -22.20
N ASN A 864 34.57 11.52 -22.93
CA ASN A 864 35.30 10.79 -23.99
C ASN A 864 36.13 9.65 -23.41
N TYR A 865 36.88 9.90 -22.34
CA TYR A 865 37.66 8.87 -21.65
C TYR A 865 36.79 7.68 -21.22
N PHE A 866 35.62 7.94 -20.64
CA PHE A 866 34.71 6.88 -20.24
C PHE A 866 34.08 6.17 -21.44
N MET A 867 33.83 6.86 -22.55
CA MET A 867 33.30 6.20 -23.74
C MET A 867 34.30 5.19 -24.30
N ASP A 868 35.58 5.54 -24.37
CA ASP A 868 36.63 4.61 -24.81
C ASP A 868 36.69 3.37 -23.91
N ILE A 869 36.58 3.56 -22.59
CA ILE A 869 36.49 2.45 -21.64
C ILE A 869 35.26 1.58 -21.90
N LEU A 870 34.07 2.17 -22.03
CA LEU A 870 32.82 1.42 -22.21
C LEU A 870 32.82 0.62 -23.53
N GLU A 871 33.41 1.18 -24.59
CA GLU A 871 33.60 0.49 -25.87
C GLU A 871 34.53 -0.72 -25.74
N SER A 872 35.58 -0.62 -24.93
CA SER A 872 36.45 -1.75 -24.58
C SER A 872 35.69 -2.79 -23.78
N VAL A 873 35.01 -2.38 -22.71
CA VAL A 873 34.28 -3.28 -21.79
C VAL A 873 33.25 -4.13 -22.52
N VAL A 874 32.45 -3.51 -23.39
CA VAL A 874 31.45 -4.24 -24.19
C VAL A 874 32.08 -5.38 -24.99
N ARG A 875 33.32 -5.21 -25.48
CA ARG A 875 34.01 -6.22 -26.31
C ARG A 875 34.78 -7.23 -25.47
N ASP A 876 35.48 -6.78 -24.43
CA ASP A 876 36.39 -7.61 -23.63
C ASP A 876 35.65 -8.53 -22.67
N ILE A 877 34.54 -8.04 -22.11
CA ILE A 877 33.64 -8.77 -21.22
C ILE A 877 32.54 -9.46 -22.02
N HIS A 878 32.24 -8.96 -23.22
CA HIS A 878 31.22 -9.48 -24.13
C HIS A 878 29.82 -9.54 -23.47
N CYS A 879 29.38 -8.43 -22.89
CA CYS A 879 28.08 -8.28 -22.24
C CYS A 879 27.41 -6.95 -22.65
N TYR A 880 26.13 -6.76 -22.33
CA TYR A 880 25.52 -5.44 -22.45
C TYR A 880 26.10 -4.49 -21.41
N VAL A 881 26.21 -3.19 -21.71
CA VAL A 881 26.65 -2.18 -20.73
C VAL A 881 25.62 -1.06 -20.65
N ILE A 882 25.19 -0.76 -19.43
CA ILE A 882 24.24 0.30 -19.11
C ILE A 882 25.01 1.39 -18.36
N TYR A 883 25.23 2.53 -18.99
CA TYR A 883 25.97 3.65 -18.42
C TYR A 883 25.03 4.83 -18.13
N SER A 884 24.93 5.20 -16.86
CA SER A 884 24.11 6.31 -16.37
C SER A 884 24.98 7.42 -15.81
N ASN A 885 25.08 8.53 -16.53
CA ASN A 885 25.76 9.75 -16.12
C ASN A 885 24.75 10.86 -15.76
N THR A 886 25.18 11.86 -15.00
CA THR A 886 24.39 13.08 -14.78
C THR A 886 24.07 13.76 -16.11
N SER A 887 22.85 14.30 -16.25
CA SER A 887 22.45 15.03 -17.46
C SER A 887 23.19 16.36 -17.64
N GLU A 888 23.94 16.82 -16.63
CA GLU A 888 24.84 17.98 -16.76
C GLU A 888 25.92 17.73 -17.82
N TYR A 889 26.49 16.52 -17.85
CA TYR A 889 27.55 16.12 -18.77
C TYR A 889 27.02 15.18 -19.87
N GLY A 890 25.95 14.44 -19.59
CA GLY A 890 25.23 13.60 -20.53
C GLY A 890 25.99 12.33 -20.94
N CYS A 891 25.63 11.82 -22.11
CA CYS A 891 26.17 10.59 -22.72
C CYS A 891 25.81 9.28 -22.03
N SER A 892 24.78 9.29 -21.20
CA SER A 892 24.14 8.08 -20.69
C SER A 892 23.66 7.21 -21.87
N ARG A 893 23.95 5.91 -21.85
CA ARG A 893 23.68 5.00 -22.97
C ARG A 893 23.55 3.54 -22.55
N ILE A 894 22.92 2.77 -23.42
CA ILE A 894 22.81 1.32 -23.36
C ILE A 894 23.50 0.76 -24.61
N ILE A 895 24.54 -0.04 -24.42
CA ILE A 895 25.37 -0.58 -25.50
C ILE A 895 25.47 -2.11 -25.46
N GLN A 896 25.73 -2.70 -26.62
CA GLN A 896 25.79 -4.15 -26.83
C GLN A 896 27.02 -4.56 -27.67
N PRO A 897 27.49 -5.83 -27.58
CA PRO A 897 28.63 -6.34 -28.35
C PRO A 897 28.28 -6.60 -29.82
N LYS A 898 27.87 -5.55 -30.53
CA LYS A 898 27.55 -5.58 -31.97
C LYS A 898 28.46 -4.66 -32.78
N LYS A 899 28.29 -4.69 -34.10
CA LYS A 899 28.91 -3.71 -35.01
C LYS A 899 28.48 -2.28 -34.65
N HIS A 900 29.30 -1.31 -35.05
CA HIS A 900 29.21 0.07 -34.58
C HIS A 900 27.80 0.69 -34.78
N GLU A 901 27.15 0.39 -35.90
CA GLU A 901 25.84 0.92 -36.28
C GLU A 901 24.70 0.41 -35.37
N GLU A 902 24.88 -0.78 -34.79
CA GLU A 902 23.88 -1.44 -33.93
C GLU A 902 24.32 -1.48 -32.46
N ARG A 903 25.51 -0.95 -32.14
CA ARG A 903 26.08 -1.00 -30.80
C ARG A 903 25.22 -0.25 -29.78
N ASN A 904 24.68 0.91 -30.13
CA ASN A 904 23.84 1.69 -29.24
C ASN A 904 22.39 1.22 -29.35
N ILE A 905 21.84 0.67 -28.27
CA ILE A 905 20.39 0.38 -28.14
C ILE A 905 19.63 1.68 -27.86
N GLY A 906 20.21 2.53 -27.02
CA GLY A 906 19.67 3.84 -26.70
C GLY A 906 20.76 4.74 -26.14
N GLN A 907 20.72 6.02 -26.48
CA GLN A 907 21.62 7.04 -25.96
C GLN A 907 20.83 8.31 -25.69
N ILE A 908 21.17 9.00 -24.60
CA ILE A 908 20.66 10.32 -24.29
C ILE A 908 21.81 11.30 -24.01
N GLY A 909 21.69 12.50 -24.57
CA GLY A 909 22.62 13.60 -24.31
C GLY A 909 22.36 14.26 -22.95
N GLY A 910 23.03 15.38 -22.73
CA GLY A 910 22.76 16.23 -21.57
C GLY A 910 21.42 16.97 -21.67
N GLY A 911 21.09 17.76 -20.66
CA GLY A 911 19.88 18.59 -20.66
C GLY A 911 19.35 18.91 -19.26
N THR A 912 18.33 19.77 -19.21
CA THR A 912 17.70 20.21 -17.94
C THR A 912 16.51 19.35 -17.53
N ASN A 913 15.87 18.67 -18.46
CA ASN A 913 14.65 17.90 -18.20
C ASN A 913 14.99 16.51 -17.67
N CYS A 914 14.35 16.12 -16.56
CA CYS A 914 14.39 14.74 -16.10
C CYS A 914 13.60 13.86 -17.08
N THR A 915 14.25 12.85 -17.65
CA THR A 915 13.64 11.93 -18.62
C THR A 915 14.10 10.50 -18.37
N LEU A 916 13.28 9.53 -18.76
CA LEU A 916 13.60 8.12 -18.74
C LEU A 916 13.75 7.63 -20.19
N LEU A 917 14.89 7.02 -20.51
CA LEU A 917 15.12 6.34 -21.78
C LEU A 917 15.00 4.82 -21.57
N ALA A 918 14.00 4.18 -22.18
CA ALA A 918 13.85 2.72 -22.11
C ALA A 918 14.59 2.01 -23.25
N GLY A 919 15.24 0.88 -22.95
CA GLY A 919 15.85 -0.02 -23.93
C GLY A 919 15.70 -1.48 -23.51
N ASP A 920 15.59 -2.38 -24.49
CA ASP A 920 15.40 -3.82 -24.24
C ASP A 920 16.71 -4.58 -24.45
N LEU A 921 17.10 -5.45 -23.50
CA LEU A 921 18.25 -6.34 -23.65
C LEU A 921 17.74 -7.76 -23.91
N ASP A 922 18.20 -8.39 -24.99
CA ASP A 922 17.87 -9.77 -25.34
C ASP A 922 18.93 -10.72 -24.77
N ILE A 923 18.67 -11.21 -23.55
CA ILE A 923 19.63 -12.00 -22.78
C ILE A 923 19.71 -13.43 -23.32
N ASP A 924 18.58 -14.00 -23.72
CA ASP A 924 18.51 -15.32 -24.34
C ASP A 924 19.32 -15.34 -25.66
N ALA A 925 19.19 -14.29 -26.48
CA ALA A 925 19.98 -14.15 -27.71
C ALA A 925 21.50 -14.03 -27.43
N LEU A 926 21.89 -13.22 -26.44
CA LEU A 926 23.29 -13.06 -26.06
C LEU A 926 23.89 -14.38 -25.56
N ARG A 927 23.21 -15.06 -24.63
CA ARG A 927 23.69 -16.33 -24.06
C ARG A 927 23.74 -17.44 -25.11
N LYS A 928 22.77 -17.49 -26.03
CA LYS A 928 22.78 -18.45 -27.15
C LYS A 928 23.98 -18.23 -28.07
N PHE A 929 24.31 -16.97 -28.36
CA PHE A 929 25.53 -16.67 -29.14
C PHE A 929 26.80 -17.08 -28.38
N GLN A 930 26.86 -16.77 -27.09
CA GLN A 930 28.00 -17.10 -26.23
C GLN A 930 28.19 -18.61 -25.98
N SER A 931 27.15 -19.44 -26.18
CA SER A 931 27.19 -20.88 -25.88
C SER A 931 27.69 -21.77 -27.02
N HIS A 932 27.91 -21.21 -28.22
CA HIS A 932 28.39 -21.95 -29.39
C HIS A 932 29.81 -21.52 -29.77
N GLN A 933 30.53 -22.39 -30.50
CA GLN A 933 31.76 -21.96 -31.15
C GLN A 933 31.44 -20.92 -32.22
N TYR A 934 32.35 -19.96 -32.41
CA TYR A 934 32.16 -18.85 -33.34
C TYR A 934 31.83 -19.36 -34.75
N ASP A 935 30.72 -18.86 -35.30
CA ASP A 935 30.25 -19.12 -36.66
C ASP A 935 30.35 -17.83 -37.46
N GLU A 936 31.18 -17.79 -38.50
CA GLU A 936 31.36 -16.62 -39.38
C GLU A 936 30.08 -16.19 -40.10
N THR A 937 29.06 -17.07 -40.17
CA THR A 937 27.77 -16.77 -40.78
C THR A 937 26.80 -16.06 -39.82
N ASP A 938 27.01 -16.18 -38.50
CA ASP A 938 26.18 -15.51 -37.49
C ASP A 938 26.71 -14.10 -37.18
N ASN A 939 26.12 -13.11 -37.83
CA ASN A 939 26.45 -11.69 -37.65
C ASN A 939 25.61 -11.00 -36.55
N SER A 940 24.98 -11.76 -35.65
CA SER A 940 24.12 -11.21 -34.60
C SER A 940 24.89 -10.44 -33.53
N PHE A 941 26.10 -10.88 -33.18
CA PHE A 941 27.04 -10.25 -32.24
C PHE A 941 28.48 -10.32 -32.76
N LYS A 942 29.39 -9.58 -32.11
CA LYS A 942 30.83 -9.63 -32.42
C LYS A 942 31.45 -10.93 -31.89
N PRO A 943 32.60 -11.38 -32.43
CA PRO A 943 33.25 -12.61 -31.95
C PRO A 943 33.58 -12.56 -30.46
N LEU A 944 33.54 -13.73 -29.81
CA LEU A 944 33.93 -13.86 -28.41
C LEU A 944 35.42 -13.50 -28.22
N PRO A 945 35.78 -12.75 -27.15
CA PRO A 945 37.15 -12.35 -26.92
C PRO A 945 38.03 -13.54 -26.48
N PRO A 946 39.35 -13.50 -26.71
CA PRO A 946 40.25 -14.60 -26.35
C PRO A 946 40.22 -14.94 -24.86
N GLY A 947 40.01 -16.21 -24.50
CA GLY A 947 39.90 -16.65 -23.10
C GLY A 947 38.51 -16.46 -22.48
N PHE A 948 37.48 -16.24 -23.29
CA PHE A 948 36.08 -16.32 -22.84
C PHE A 948 35.70 -17.77 -22.51
N ASP A 949 35.13 -17.99 -21.33
CA ASP A 949 34.78 -19.32 -20.82
C ASP A 949 33.32 -19.65 -21.08
N ILE A 950 33.08 -20.51 -22.07
CA ILE A 950 31.76 -20.95 -22.50
C ILE A 950 31.05 -21.77 -21.41
N LYS A 951 31.79 -22.49 -20.55
CA LYS A 951 31.20 -23.34 -19.51
C LYS A 951 30.40 -22.52 -18.50
N LYS A 952 30.95 -21.36 -18.10
CA LYS A 952 30.28 -20.41 -17.20
C LYS A 952 28.92 -19.93 -17.76
N VAL A 953 28.84 -19.74 -19.08
CA VAL A 953 27.58 -19.37 -19.76
C VAL A 953 26.57 -20.50 -19.71
N ILE A 954 27.00 -21.74 -19.92
CA ILE A 954 26.13 -22.92 -19.83
C ILE A 954 25.62 -23.08 -18.39
N GLU A 955 26.49 -22.97 -17.38
CA GLU A 955 26.14 -23.07 -15.97
C GLU A 955 25.08 -22.03 -15.58
N ARG A 956 25.27 -20.75 -15.91
CA ARG A 956 24.28 -19.70 -15.58
C ARG A 956 23.00 -19.72 -16.42
N SER A 957 22.96 -20.53 -17.48
CA SER A 957 21.76 -20.70 -18.32
C SER A 957 20.85 -21.82 -17.79
N VAL A 958 21.35 -22.64 -16.87
CA VAL A 958 20.63 -23.76 -16.24
C VAL A 958 20.17 -23.40 -14.82
N GLU A 959 20.89 -22.51 -14.11
CA GLU A 959 20.44 -21.80 -12.91
C GLU A 959 19.28 -20.84 -13.19
#